data_AF-E0STL8-F1
#
_entry.id   AF-E0STL8-F1
#
_cell.length_a   1.000
_cell.length_b   1.000
_cell.length_c   1.000
_cell.angle_alpha   90.00
_cell.angle_beta   90.00
_cell.angle_gamma   90.00
#
_symmetry.space_group_name_H-M   'P 1'
#
loop_
_entity.id
_entity.type
_entity.pdbx_description
1 polymer ?
#
loop_
_entity_poly.entity_id
_entity_poly.type
_entity_poly.pdbx_seq_one_letter_code
_entity_poly.pdbx_strand_id
1 'polypeptide(L)'
;MHRTTIIAITIILINIITPLTTTINTETSIAPIKWVKYINPTDKDDGAYGTCIFGDYIAVVGRIEYNYTPSNIAPHPYIVLLDRDSGEIVREWIGEEIGGFANCISIGDKLYVVGSTDSRGVIYVFDENLNIVDKVMNSYSSVYESIVYGGSYIYIGGVILKDVDGDEIYEFVWLVEKRTVDLDLVSSREIYPGPRYSGYLYDIDVNSVTGDIWAVGWYYTYINQTFIGYPLIAILNNNLNNVKLIDYPEEHKNYLGELISICFDNNGYAYIAANYGVAKFDPRGNLVTVNKKYYSRMILCIGNKIYIFRDPYIYGYSRHVLTALDNNLNLVDEYVLSRDIDANSYFWPGKASFDGESIYVAGVDRALGENNWRIVVYSIAVEQPASTIIYPTTTPPSKTSSLTPRKPIRIIGDKNFTQENGVVSGSGTADDPYIIEGWEINALGYDDGIYIANTRAYFIIRNCKIYWASWSGIHLENVTNGKITNNTITNNSAGINLWHSSNNIIEYNNIVDNSAGIDLVYSSNNVVKYNNITNNYYGVRLLDSSSNVIVSNVFVGDGLLVYDSYNNTVLDNTVNGKPLIYLENVGNHIVSGNVGQVVLVNCYNITVTNLNLSSTTVGIELWNTNNSVLKYNNIANNGGGLVLVYSSNNVIEYNNIANNKAYGIGLEYSSNNVIVHNNIANNKGEGIYLLASSNNVIAGNNFINSRQVISYHSDNTWDLGYPMGGNYWSDHSCTDRYRGSYQNETEGDGICDKPYPIYDEGYNGYQYDRYPLVNPVNITLPTTTPVTTTVTTTKTTTTTISPTTTTPQTTTTLVTSTTTTLMMSKTITTTMNTNTIVKPSTTSITVLTTSTISPTTTTSPIITPTTTIATTQLAPPLIQNPIFNPIFIALPITVIAIPFISYGVINYKKKRDEERIRRRIEKIIRDIDELLNR
;
A
#
# COMPACT_ATOMS: atom_id res chain seq x y z
N MET A 1 -19.52 -61.14 45.25
CA MET A 1 -19.65 -60.91 46.71
C MET A 1 -18.84 -59.67 47.07
N HIS A 2 -19.36 -58.90 48.04
CA HIS A 2 -18.99 -57.53 48.47
C HIS A 2 -17.49 -57.14 48.47
N ARG A 3 -17.08 -55.97 47.95
CA ARG A 3 -17.20 -54.56 48.47
C ARG A 3 -16.24 -54.27 49.65
N THR A 4 -15.31 -53.32 49.44
CA THR A 4 -14.90 -52.18 50.33
C THR A 4 -14.50 -52.51 51.78
N THR A 5 -13.37 -52.09 52.39
CA THR A 5 -12.89 -50.70 52.57
C THR A 5 -11.79 -50.70 53.65
N ILE A 6 -10.69 -49.93 53.44
CA ILE A 6 -9.89 -49.09 54.39
C ILE A 6 -9.28 -49.84 55.62
N ILE A 7 -7.98 -49.78 55.94
CA ILE A 7 -7.28 -48.70 56.66
C ILE A 7 -5.78 -49.03 56.72
N ALA A 8 -4.95 -48.13 56.18
CA ALA A 8 -3.64 -47.78 56.72
C ALA A 8 -3.63 -46.25 56.85
N ILE A 9 -4.33 -45.77 57.88
CA ILE A 9 -4.26 -44.42 58.41
C ILE A 9 -3.34 -44.51 59.63
N THR A 10 -2.29 -43.69 59.67
CA THR A 10 -1.95 -42.76 60.77
C THR A 10 -0.49 -42.29 60.61
N ILE A 11 -0.25 -41.41 59.64
CA ILE A 11 0.66 -40.27 59.78
C ILE A 11 -0.07 -39.07 59.13
N ILE A 12 -1.08 -38.59 59.84
CA ILE A 12 -1.84 -37.36 59.60
C ILE A 12 -2.07 -36.74 60.99
N LEU A 13 -2.11 -35.40 61.04
CA LEU A 13 -2.46 -34.51 62.17
C LEU A 13 -1.27 -34.26 63.15
N ILE A 14 -0.69 -33.07 63.29
CA ILE A 14 -1.25 -31.71 63.33
C ILE A 14 -0.11 -30.67 63.21
N ASN A 15 -0.24 -29.73 62.28
CA ASN A 15 0.31 -28.36 62.27
C ASN A 15 -0.52 -27.61 61.21
N ILE A 16 -1.78 -27.27 61.50
CA ILE A 16 -2.30 -26.02 62.09
C ILE A 16 -2.22 -24.82 61.11
N ILE A 17 -3.42 -24.30 60.81
CA ILE A 17 -3.87 -23.03 60.18
C ILE A 17 -3.99 -22.97 58.64
N THR A 18 -5.25 -22.94 58.19
CA THR A 18 -5.79 -22.58 56.85
C THR A 18 -5.67 -21.07 56.57
N PRO A 19 -6.05 -20.51 55.40
CA PRO A 19 -6.43 -21.11 54.12
C PRO A 19 -5.58 -20.57 52.95
N LEU A 20 -5.53 -21.28 51.82
CA LEU A 20 -5.44 -20.60 50.53
C LEU A 20 -6.34 -21.34 49.54
N THR A 21 -7.51 -20.76 49.34
CA THR A 21 -8.14 -20.72 48.03
C THR A 21 -7.06 -20.47 46.99
N THR A 22 -6.76 -21.45 46.14
CA THR A 22 -6.11 -21.15 44.87
C THR A 22 -7.15 -20.46 44.00
N THR A 23 -7.32 -19.16 44.22
CA THR A 23 -7.71 -18.25 43.17
C THR A 23 -6.77 -18.51 42.01
N ILE A 24 -7.32 -19.02 40.92
CA ILE A 24 -6.63 -18.95 39.63
C ILE A 24 -6.59 -17.46 39.31
N ASN A 25 -5.50 -16.79 39.69
CA ASN A 25 -5.12 -15.54 39.06
C ASN A 25 -4.79 -15.90 37.60
N THR A 26 -5.81 -15.89 36.75
CA THR A 26 -5.60 -15.55 35.35
C THR A 26 -5.25 -14.08 35.36
N GLU A 27 -3.96 -13.77 35.52
CA GLU A 27 -3.48 -12.52 34.96
C GLU A 27 -3.73 -12.63 33.46
N THR A 28 -4.88 -12.14 33.04
CA THR A 28 -5.22 -11.99 31.63
C THR A 28 -4.13 -11.10 31.04
N SER A 29 -3.35 -11.64 30.10
CA SER A 29 -2.31 -10.91 29.37
C SER A 29 -2.89 -9.55 28.95
N ILE A 30 -2.23 -8.45 29.28
CA ILE A 30 -2.74 -7.12 28.92
C ILE A 30 -2.70 -7.06 27.40
N ALA A 31 -3.87 -6.88 26.77
CA ALA A 31 -3.96 -6.67 25.33
C ALA A 31 -3.02 -5.52 24.97
N PRO A 32 -2.15 -5.63 23.95
CA PRO A 32 -1.30 -4.53 23.51
C PRO A 32 -2.13 -3.51 22.72
N ILE A 33 -3.20 -3.01 23.34
CA ILE A 33 -4.06 -1.97 22.79
C ILE A 33 -3.23 -0.71 22.67
N LYS A 34 -3.10 -0.19 21.45
CA LYS A 34 -2.45 1.10 21.19
C LYS A 34 -3.36 2.24 21.61
N TRP A 35 -4.62 2.18 21.21
CA TRP A 35 -5.64 3.16 21.59
C TRP A 35 -7.04 2.53 21.53
N VAL A 36 -7.96 3.14 22.29
CA VAL A 36 -9.40 2.86 22.25
C VAL A 36 -10.12 4.18 22.05
N LYS A 37 -11.06 4.22 21.10
CA LYS A 37 -11.92 5.38 20.86
C LYS A 37 -13.38 5.03 21.10
N TYR A 38 -14.03 5.78 21.98
CA TYR A 38 -15.47 5.73 22.16
C TYR A 38 -16.10 6.86 21.34
N ILE A 39 -17.10 6.54 20.54
CA ILE A 39 -17.77 7.45 19.62
C ILE A 39 -19.26 7.37 19.91
N ASN A 40 -19.84 8.50 20.29
CA ASN A 40 -21.27 8.63 20.58
C ASN A 40 -21.75 9.95 19.97
N PRO A 41 -21.93 10.00 18.65
CA PRO A 41 -22.33 11.23 17.97
C PRO A 41 -23.75 11.66 18.38
N THR A 42 -24.57 10.75 18.92
CA THR A 42 -25.93 11.05 19.40
C THR A 42 -26.12 10.71 20.89
N ASP A 43 -27.32 10.95 21.42
CA ASP A 43 -27.74 10.48 22.75
C ASP A 43 -28.56 9.17 22.68
N LYS A 44 -28.47 8.45 21.55
CA LYS A 44 -29.29 7.29 21.17
C LYS A 44 -28.45 6.04 20.91
N ASP A 45 -29.10 4.93 20.51
CA ASP A 45 -28.46 3.63 20.32
C ASP A 45 -27.69 3.56 18.99
N ASP A 46 -26.50 4.14 19.00
CA ASP A 46 -25.58 4.14 17.87
C ASP A 46 -24.83 2.81 17.75
N GLY A 47 -24.37 2.44 16.55
CA GLY A 47 -23.59 1.23 16.39
C GLY A 47 -22.75 1.12 15.13
N ALA A 48 -21.75 0.24 15.22
CA ALA A 48 -20.75 0.01 14.17
C ALA A 48 -20.67 -1.48 13.85
N TYR A 49 -20.45 -1.78 12.58
CA TYR A 49 -20.43 -3.15 12.06
C TYR A 49 -19.05 -3.53 11.52
N GLY A 50 -18.38 -2.64 10.78
CA GLY A 50 -17.12 -2.97 10.11
C GLY A 50 -16.07 -1.86 10.18
N THR A 51 -14.81 -2.26 10.04
CA THR A 51 -13.67 -1.36 9.87
C THR A 51 -12.91 -1.68 8.58
N CYS A 52 -12.38 -0.66 7.92
CA CYS A 52 -11.49 -0.82 6.78
C CYS A 52 -10.38 0.23 6.80
N ILE A 53 -9.22 -0.13 6.25
CA ILE A 53 -8.09 0.80 6.10
C ILE A 53 -8.35 1.65 4.86
N PHE A 54 -8.23 2.96 5.02
CA PHE A 54 -8.44 3.94 3.97
C PHE A 54 -7.35 5.00 4.00
N GLY A 55 -6.25 4.75 3.28
CA GLY A 55 -5.05 5.59 3.33
C GLY A 55 -4.45 5.65 4.75
N ASP A 56 -4.34 6.87 5.26
CA ASP A 56 -3.86 7.16 6.63
C ASP A 56 -4.96 7.02 7.71
N TYR A 57 -6.17 6.61 7.31
CA TYR A 57 -7.33 6.54 8.19
C TYR A 57 -7.83 5.10 8.37
N ILE A 58 -8.56 4.90 9.47
CA ILE A 58 -9.49 3.79 9.64
C ILE A 58 -10.89 4.33 9.41
N ALA A 59 -11.58 3.80 8.40
CA ALA A 59 -13.00 4.04 8.22
C ALA A 59 -13.78 3.04 9.08
N VAL A 60 -14.69 3.54 9.89
CA VAL A 60 -15.64 2.75 10.67
C VAL A 60 -17.03 3.03 10.14
N VAL A 61 -17.74 1.96 9.76
CA VAL A 61 -19.05 2.07 9.12
C VAL A 61 -20.14 1.48 10.01
N GLY A 62 -21.28 2.17 10.03
CA GLY A 62 -22.44 1.69 10.75
C GLY A 62 -23.67 2.56 10.64
N ARG A 63 -24.32 2.79 11.78
CA ARG A 63 -25.56 3.55 11.89
C ARG A 63 -25.61 4.38 13.15
N ILE A 64 -26.33 5.49 13.08
CA ILE A 64 -26.61 6.35 14.23
C ILE A 64 -28.10 6.72 14.27
N GLU A 65 -28.65 6.98 15.46
CA GLU A 65 -30.09 7.15 15.65
C GLU A 65 -30.50 8.64 15.81
N TYR A 66 -31.50 9.09 15.03
CA TYR A 66 -32.04 10.46 15.09
C TYR A 66 -33.54 10.52 15.42
N ASN A 67 -33.96 11.67 15.96
CA ASN A 67 -35.38 11.99 16.15
C ASN A 67 -36.00 12.46 14.83
N TYR A 68 -36.85 11.62 14.22
CA TYR A 68 -37.67 12.02 13.07
C TYR A 68 -38.93 12.78 13.54
N THR A 69 -39.44 12.45 14.73
CA THR A 69 -40.44 13.18 15.52
C THR A 69 -40.17 12.93 17.03
N PRO A 70 -40.81 13.66 17.98
CA PRO A 70 -40.64 13.40 19.42
C PRO A 70 -41.01 11.98 19.89
N SER A 71 -41.58 11.14 19.02
CA SER A 71 -42.03 9.78 19.30
C SER A 71 -41.50 8.72 18.33
N ASN A 72 -40.58 9.05 17.40
CA ASN A 72 -40.05 8.08 16.43
C ASN A 72 -38.55 8.27 16.19
N ILE A 73 -37.77 7.26 16.59
CA ILE A 73 -36.31 7.18 16.42
C ILE A 73 -36.03 6.29 15.20
N ALA A 74 -35.17 6.73 14.28
CA ALA A 74 -34.79 5.97 13.11
C ALA A 74 -33.26 5.96 12.92
N PRO A 75 -32.67 4.84 12.48
CA PRO A 75 -31.24 4.75 12.20
C PRO A 75 -30.90 5.38 10.85
N HIS A 76 -29.74 6.00 10.76
CA HIS A 76 -29.17 6.61 9.56
C HIS A 76 -27.75 6.07 9.31
N PRO A 77 -27.35 5.83 8.05
CA PRO A 77 -26.00 5.38 7.71
C PRO A 77 -24.94 6.34 8.22
N TYR A 78 -23.84 5.80 8.74
CA TYR A 78 -22.79 6.57 9.37
C TYR A 78 -21.40 6.05 8.98
N ILE A 79 -20.49 6.99 8.74
CA ILE A 79 -19.06 6.72 8.54
C ILE A 79 -18.27 7.68 9.43
N VAL A 80 -17.27 7.16 10.13
CA VAL A 80 -16.28 7.98 10.83
C VAL A 80 -14.88 7.55 10.42
N LEU A 81 -14.06 8.53 10.04
CA LEU A 81 -12.63 8.35 9.76
C LEU A 81 -11.85 8.69 11.02
N LEU A 82 -11.05 7.73 11.47
CA LEU A 82 -10.12 7.88 12.58
C LEU A 82 -8.69 7.92 12.05
N ASP A 83 -7.85 8.79 12.63
CA ASP A 83 -6.41 8.75 12.42
C ASP A 83 -5.85 7.40 12.93
N ARG A 84 -5.03 6.73 12.11
CA ARG A 84 -4.55 5.37 12.40
C ARG A 84 -3.68 5.28 13.66
N ASP A 85 -2.85 6.30 13.90
CA ASP A 85 -1.88 6.28 14.99
C ASP A 85 -2.49 6.73 16.32
N SER A 86 -3.36 7.73 16.29
CA SER A 86 -3.94 8.35 17.49
C SER A 86 -5.37 7.89 17.83
N GLY A 87 -6.12 7.40 16.85
CA GLY A 87 -7.55 7.11 16.99
C GLY A 87 -8.43 8.36 17.06
N GLU A 88 -7.89 9.55 16.75
CA GLU A 88 -8.66 10.79 16.75
C GLU A 88 -9.63 10.85 15.57
N ILE A 89 -10.82 11.42 15.82
CA ILE A 89 -11.84 11.59 14.78
C ILE A 89 -11.37 12.70 13.82
N VAL A 90 -11.22 12.35 12.56
CA VAL A 90 -10.78 13.26 11.50
C VAL A 90 -11.98 13.81 10.74
N ARG A 91 -12.91 12.92 10.34
CA ARG A 91 -14.10 13.26 9.55
C ARG A 91 -15.25 12.32 9.88
N GLU A 92 -16.46 12.82 9.67
CA GLU A 92 -17.71 12.09 9.86
C GLU A 92 -18.64 12.35 8.69
N TRP A 93 -19.43 11.34 8.32
CA TRP A 93 -20.47 11.44 7.31
C TRP A 93 -21.72 10.72 7.80
N ILE A 94 -22.87 11.34 7.56
CA ILE A 94 -24.19 10.87 8.01
C ILE A 94 -25.15 10.94 6.81
N GLY A 95 -25.80 9.82 6.51
CA GLY A 95 -26.79 9.72 5.44
C GLY A 95 -28.14 10.32 5.83
N GLU A 96 -28.84 10.89 4.86
CA GLU A 96 -30.22 11.40 5.06
C GLU A 96 -31.27 10.27 5.03
N GLU A 97 -30.93 9.13 4.43
CA GLU A 97 -31.84 7.99 4.30
C GLU A 97 -31.92 7.14 5.57
N ILE A 98 -33.04 6.43 5.77
CA ILE A 98 -33.20 5.54 6.93
C ILE A 98 -32.47 4.22 6.63
N GLY A 99 -31.54 3.82 7.49
CA GLY A 99 -30.79 2.58 7.29
C GLY A 99 -29.45 2.53 8.02
N GLY A 100 -28.52 1.76 7.46
CA GLY A 100 -27.20 1.57 8.05
C GLY A 100 -26.22 0.94 7.06
N PHE A 101 -24.94 1.20 7.27
CA PHE A 101 -23.87 0.50 6.57
C PHE A 101 -23.42 -0.73 7.34
N ALA A 102 -23.10 -1.80 6.62
CA ALA A 102 -22.70 -3.08 7.19
C ALA A 102 -21.19 -3.32 7.05
N ASN A 103 -20.59 -2.91 5.92
CA ASN A 103 -19.21 -3.28 5.60
C ASN A 103 -18.55 -2.32 4.61
N CYS A 104 -17.21 -2.33 4.55
CA CYS A 104 -16.45 -1.47 3.66
C CYS A 104 -15.12 -2.09 3.20
N ILE A 105 -14.63 -1.61 2.06
CA ILE A 105 -13.28 -1.88 1.53
C ILE A 105 -12.72 -0.61 0.89
N SER A 106 -11.39 -0.51 0.80
CA SER A 106 -10.71 0.52 0.03
C SER A 106 -10.11 -0.08 -1.24
N ILE A 107 -10.23 0.62 -2.37
CA ILE A 107 -9.56 0.26 -3.63
C ILE A 107 -8.96 1.55 -4.19
N GLY A 108 -7.63 1.63 -4.21
CA GLY A 108 -6.93 2.87 -4.53
C GLY A 108 -7.23 3.95 -3.49
N ASP A 109 -7.65 5.13 -3.96
CA ASP A 109 -8.01 6.31 -3.17
C ASP A 109 -9.52 6.41 -2.86
N LYS A 110 -10.28 5.35 -3.14
CA LYS A 110 -11.74 5.31 -2.96
C LYS A 110 -12.16 4.31 -1.88
N LEU A 111 -13.12 4.73 -1.06
CA LEU A 111 -13.77 3.93 -0.04
C LEU A 111 -15.13 3.42 -0.55
N TYR A 112 -15.28 2.12 -0.66
CA TYR A 112 -16.53 1.46 -1.05
C TYR A 112 -17.24 0.96 0.20
N VAL A 113 -18.51 1.31 0.36
CA VAL A 113 -19.31 0.98 1.54
C VAL A 113 -20.63 0.36 1.10
N VAL A 114 -21.01 -0.73 1.76
CA VAL A 114 -22.28 -1.44 1.49
C VAL A 114 -23.19 -1.44 2.71
N GLY A 115 -24.48 -1.53 2.47
CA GLY A 115 -25.50 -1.58 3.52
C GLY A 115 -26.91 -1.64 2.96
N SER A 116 -27.86 -1.12 3.73
CA SER A 116 -29.26 -0.94 3.29
C SER A 116 -29.79 0.42 3.69
N THR A 117 -30.49 1.09 2.78
CA THR A 117 -31.25 2.31 3.06
C THR A 117 -32.64 2.25 2.42
N ASP A 118 -33.65 2.71 3.16
CA ASP A 118 -35.07 2.62 2.81
C ASP A 118 -35.45 1.21 2.31
N SER A 119 -34.95 0.20 3.03
CA SER A 119 -35.10 -1.23 2.74
C SER A 119 -34.46 -1.71 1.43
N ARG A 120 -33.53 -0.96 0.82
CA ARG A 120 -32.84 -1.32 -0.43
C ARG A 120 -31.34 -1.43 -0.20
N GLY A 121 -30.72 -2.47 -0.75
CA GLY A 121 -29.28 -2.65 -0.73
C GLY A 121 -28.58 -1.51 -1.45
N VAL A 122 -27.57 -0.91 -0.83
CA VAL A 122 -26.82 0.23 -1.37
C VAL A 122 -25.32 -0.01 -1.39
N ILE A 123 -24.68 0.62 -2.37
CA ILE A 123 -23.24 0.72 -2.52
C ILE A 123 -22.93 2.20 -2.68
N TYR A 124 -22.11 2.75 -1.79
CA TYR A 124 -21.61 4.11 -1.89
C TYR A 124 -20.10 4.06 -2.13
N VAL A 125 -19.61 4.99 -2.94
CA VAL A 125 -18.18 5.20 -3.17
C VAL A 125 -17.83 6.60 -2.71
N PHE A 126 -16.87 6.70 -1.81
CA PHE A 126 -16.42 7.95 -1.23
C PHE A 126 -14.97 8.26 -1.63
N ASP A 127 -14.66 9.54 -1.77
CA ASP A 127 -13.27 10.02 -1.79
C ASP A 127 -12.72 10.17 -0.36
N GLU A 128 -11.45 10.56 -0.23
CA GLU A 128 -10.80 10.78 1.06
C GLU A 128 -11.53 11.79 1.96
N ASN A 129 -12.26 12.73 1.37
CA ASN A 129 -13.01 13.78 2.06
C ASN A 129 -14.44 13.37 2.42
N LEU A 130 -14.80 12.10 2.22
CA LEU A 130 -16.16 11.57 2.36
C LEU A 130 -17.18 12.25 1.43
N ASN A 131 -16.75 12.76 0.28
CA ASN A 131 -17.69 13.13 -0.78
C ASN A 131 -18.13 11.86 -1.53
N ILE A 132 -19.43 11.77 -1.81
CA ILE A 132 -19.98 10.67 -2.62
C ILE A 132 -19.54 10.87 -4.07
N VAL A 133 -18.72 9.95 -4.56
CA VAL A 133 -18.22 9.89 -5.94
C VAL A 133 -19.15 9.07 -6.82
N ASP A 134 -19.71 7.98 -6.28
CA ASP A 134 -20.66 7.12 -6.97
C ASP A 134 -21.62 6.44 -5.98
N LYS A 135 -22.79 6.02 -6.46
CA LYS A 135 -23.82 5.36 -5.67
C LYS A 135 -24.67 4.43 -6.53
N VAL A 136 -24.77 3.18 -6.11
CA VAL A 136 -25.71 2.20 -6.67
C VAL A 136 -26.72 1.79 -5.59
N MET A 137 -27.97 1.66 -6.00
CA MET A 137 -29.06 1.22 -5.14
C MET A 137 -29.87 0.15 -5.86
N ASN A 138 -30.18 -0.94 -5.15
CA ASN A 138 -30.99 -2.01 -5.69
C ASN A 138 -32.43 -1.53 -5.93
N SER A 139 -33.08 -2.06 -6.96
CA SER A 139 -34.46 -1.73 -7.30
C SER A 139 -35.50 -2.47 -6.44
N TYR A 140 -35.06 -3.52 -5.74
CA TYR A 140 -35.91 -4.37 -4.90
C TYR A 140 -35.55 -4.20 -3.42
N SER A 141 -36.44 -4.68 -2.56
CA SER A 141 -36.15 -4.76 -1.13
C SER A 141 -34.99 -5.73 -0.90
N SER A 142 -33.87 -5.22 -0.41
CA SER A 142 -32.64 -6.00 -0.23
C SER A 142 -31.74 -5.40 0.84
N VAL A 143 -30.79 -6.22 1.31
CA VAL A 143 -29.76 -5.81 2.27
C VAL A 143 -28.42 -6.33 1.75
N TYR A 144 -27.45 -5.45 1.57
CA TYR A 144 -26.06 -5.86 1.32
C TYR A 144 -25.30 -5.86 2.64
N GLU A 145 -24.65 -6.98 2.95
CA GLU A 145 -24.03 -7.25 4.25
C GLU A 145 -22.50 -7.31 4.16
N SER A 146 -21.96 -7.80 3.04
CA SER A 146 -20.52 -7.97 2.89
C SER A 146 -20.05 -7.57 1.50
N ILE A 147 -18.83 -7.04 1.46
CA ILE A 147 -18.13 -6.61 0.26
C ILE A 147 -16.69 -7.13 0.34
N VAL A 148 -16.16 -7.57 -0.80
CA VAL A 148 -14.78 -8.04 -0.95
C VAL A 148 -14.26 -7.73 -2.34
N TYR A 149 -12.98 -7.40 -2.44
CA TYR A 149 -12.29 -7.21 -3.72
C TYR A 149 -11.41 -8.43 -4.03
N GLY A 150 -11.54 -8.98 -5.23
CA GLY A 150 -10.76 -10.13 -5.66
C GLY A 150 -10.77 -10.32 -7.17
N GLY A 151 -9.62 -10.67 -7.75
CA GLY A 151 -9.54 -11.00 -9.18
C GLY A 151 -9.98 -9.86 -10.12
N SER A 152 -9.70 -8.60 -9.76
CA SER A 152 -10.12 -7.36 -10.47
C SER A 152 -11.60 -7.00 -10.40
N TYR A 153 -12.38 -7.69 -9.56
CA TYR A 153 -13.81 -7.42 -9.38
C TYR A 153 -14.16 -7.18 -7.93
N ILE A 154 -15.27 -6.48 -7.72
CA ILE A 154 -15.93 -6.33 -6.43
C ILE A 154 -17.01 -7.40 -6.35
N TYR A 155 -17.03 -8.15 -5.26
CA TYR A 155 -18.13 -9.06 -4.93
C TYR A 155 -18.90 -8.51 -3.75
N ILE A 156 -20.23 -8.65 -3.82
CA ILE A 156 -21.15 -8.13 -2.81
C ILE A 156 -22.09 -9.24 -2.44
N GLY A 157 -22.21 -9.52 -1.14
CA GLY A 157 -23.07 -10.54 -0.58
C GLY A 157 -24.16 -9.91 0.27
N GLY A 158 -25.35 -10.49 0.21
CA GLY A 158 -26.46 -10.07 1.04
C GLY A 158 -27.72 -10.88 0.73
N VAL A 159 -28.88 -10.26 0.92
CA VAL A 159 -30.19 -10.88 0.69
C VAL A 159 -31.12 -9.99 -0.12
N ILE A 160 -32.00 -10.60 -0.89
CA ILE A 160 -33.11 -9.97 -1.60
C ILE A 160 -34.43 -10.59 -1.14
N LEU A 161 -35.45 -9.76 -0.95
CA LEU A 161 -36.77 -10.21 -0.56
C LEU A 161 -37.60 -10.56 -1.80
N LYS A 162 -38.11 -11.79 -1.88
CA LYS A 162 -38.79 -12.29 -3.08
C LYS A 162 -39.91 -13.28 -2.74
N ASP A 163 -41.02 -13.22 -3.47
CA ASP A 163 -42.02 -14.29 -3.49
C ASP A 163 -41.54 -15.35 -4.48
N VAL A 164 -41.00 -16.46 -3.96
CA VAL A 164 -40.37 -17.50 -4.79
C VAL A 164 -41.38 -18.51 -5.31
N ASP A 165 -42.39 -18.83 -4.50
CA ASP A 165 -43.40 -19.85 -4.81
C ASP A 165 -44.67 -19.26 -5.46
N GLY A 166 -44.81 -17.93 -5.50
CA GLY A 166 -45.98 -17.24 -6.06
C GLY A 166 -47.19 -17.28 -5.13
N ASP A 167 -46.98 -17.47 -3.83
CA ASP A 167 -48.01 -17.61 -2.80
C ASP A 167 -48.18 -16.35 -1.93
N GLU A 168 -47.60 -15.23 -2.36
CA GLU A 168 -47.55 -13.94 -1.68
C GLU A 168 -46.76 -13.97 -0.34
N ILE A 169 -45.98 -15.03 -0.08
CA ILE A 169 -45.07 -15.10 1.07
C ILE A 169 -43.66 -14.72 0.61
N TYR A 170 -43.19 -13.58 1.10
CA TYR A 170 -41.87 -13.07 0.75
C TYR A 170 -40.79 -13.69 1.64
N GLU A 171 -39.75 -14.24 1.00
CA GLU A 171 -38.63 -14.91 1.63
C GLU A 171 -37.32 -14.15 1.36
N PHE A 172 -36.39 -14.15 2.32
CA PHE A 172 -35.03 -13.66 2.07
C PHE A 172 -34.22 -14.72 1.33
N VAL A 173 -33.83 -14.38 0.10
CA VAL A 173 -32.99 -15.19 -0.78
C VAL A 173 -31.59 -14.60 -0.79
N TRP A 174 -30.57 -15.44 -0.69
CA TRP A 174 -29.18 -14.98 -0.76
C TRP A 174 -28.87 -14.42 -2.14
N LEU A 175 -28.17 -13.30 -2.17
CA LEU A 175 -27.75 -12.61 -3.38
C LEU A 175 -26.24 -12.39 -3.31
N VAL A 176 -25.53 -12.87 -4.33
CA VAL A 176 -24.13 -12.54 -4.57
C VAL A 176 -24.02 -11.82 -5.90
N GLU A 177 -23.47 -10.62 -5.91
CA GLU A 177 -23.22 -9.84 -7.12
C GLU A 177 -21.71 -9.76 -7.40
N LYS A 178 -21.37 -9.75 -8.68
CA LYS A 178 -20.05 -9.46 -9.19
C LYS A 178 -20.12 -8.17 -9.99
N ARG A 179 -19.30 -7.20 -9.63
CA ARG A 179 -19.26 -5.87 -10.23
C ARG A 179 -17.86 -5.46 -10.64
N THR A 180 -17.75 -4.58 -11.62
CA THR A 180 -16.51 -3.86 -11.90
C THR A 180 -16.23 -2.87 -10.75
N VAL A 181 -15.02 -2.28 -10.74
CA VAL A 181 -14.68 -1.20 -9.80
C VAL A 181 -15.51 0.06 -10.01
N ASP A 182 -15.99 0.28 -11.23
CA ASP A 182 -16.94 1.36 -11.59
C ASP A 182 -18.40 0.97 -11.32
N LEU A 183 -18.61 -0.05 -10.48
CA LEU A 183 -19.90 -0.57 -10.03
C LEU A 183 -20.82 -1.15 -11.13
N ASP A 184 -20.35 -1.36 -12.36
CA ASP A 184 -21.13 -2.04 -13.39
C ASP A 184 -21.43 -3.48 -12.96
N LEU A 185 -22.70 -3.90 -13.04
CA LEU A 185 -23.09 -5.26 -12.76
C LEU A 185 -22.60 -6.20 -13.87
N VAL A 186 -21.68 -7.10 -13.53
CA VAL A 186 -21.15 -8.12 -14.44
C VAL A 186 -22.03 -9.35 -14.42
N SER A 187 -22.34 -9.85 -13.22
CA SER A 187 -23.25 -10.96 -13.01
C SER A 187 -23.82 -10.94 -11.60
N SER A 188 -24.95 -11.61 -11.41
CA SER A 188 -25.53 -11.84 -10.10
C SER A 188 -25.98 -13.30 -9.95
N ARG A 189 -26.03 -13.76 -8.71
CA ARG A 189 -26.44 -15.10 -8.36
C ARG A 189 -27.36 -15.04 -7.16
N GLU A 190 -28.61 -15.42 -7.40
CA GLU A 190 -29.53 -15.80 -6.33
C GLU A 190 -29.22 -17.24 -5.91
N ILE A 191 -29.10 -17.49 -4.62
CA ILE A 191 -28.89 -18.83 -4.06
C ILE A 191 -30.13 -19.17 -3.25
N TYR A 192 -30.94 -20.07 -3.82
CA TYR A 192 -32.19 -20.52 -3.21
C TYR A 192 -31.96 -21.84 -2.47
N PRO A 193 -32.10 -21.88 -1.14
CA PRO A 193 -31.80 -23.09 -0.37
C PRO A 193 -32.93 -24.16 -0.38
N GLY A 194 -34.07 -23.93 -1.04
CA GLY A 194 -35.13 -24.94 -1.23
C GLY A 194 -36.54 -24.38 -1.00
N PRO A 195 -37.61 -25.17 -1.24
CA PRO A 195 -38.99 -24.68 -1.32
C PRO A 195 -39.62 -24.47 0.08
N ARG A 196 -39.46 -23.27 0.67
CA ARG A 196 -39.85 -22.79 2.02
C ARG A 196 -38.70 -22.50 2.98
N TYR A 197 -37.73 -21.73 2.51
CA TYR A 197 -36.58 -21.39 3.32
C TYR A 197 -36.13 -19.93 3.15
N SER A 198 -36.51 -19.09 4.11
CA SER A 198 -35.88 -17.77 4.29
C SER A 198 -34.52 -17.95 4.96
N GLY A 199 -33.51 -17.22 4.49
CA GLY A 199 -32.18 -17.25 5.08
C GLY A 199 -31.46 -15.92 5.03
N TYR A 200 -30.31 -15.86 5.70
CA TYR A 200 -29.49 -14.66 5.77
C TYR A 200 -28.04 -14.98 5.42
N LEU A 201 -27.48 -14.20 4.51
CA LEU A 201 -26.05 -14.23 4.16
C LEU A 201 -25.36 -13.15 4.99
N TYR A 202 -24.42 -13.54 5.86
CA TYR A 202 -23.71 -12.59 6.71
C TYR A 202 -22.38 -12.14 6.10
N ASP A 203 -21.62 -13.06 5.48
CA ASP A 203 -20.28 -12.71 4.99
C ASP A 203 -19.90 -13.44 3.71
N ILE A 204 -19.05 -12.79 2.92
CA ILE A 204 -18.36 -13.37 1.77
C ILE A 204 -16.87 -13.05 1.83
N ASP A 205 -16.08 -13.97 1.30
CA ASP A 205 -14.67 -13.75 1.05
C ASP A 205 -14.22 -14.53 -0.19
N VAL A 206 -13.10 -14.12 -0.78
CA VAL A 206 -12.52 -14.75 -1.97
C VAL A 206 -11.33 -15.60 -1.54
N ASN A 207 -11.41 -16.91 -1.83
CA ASN A 207 -10.27 -17.79 -1.64
C ASN A 207 -9.19 -17.38 -2.65
N SER A 208 -8.09 -16.78 -2.19
CA SER A 208 -7.02 -16.37 -3.09
C SER A 208 -6.46 -17.56 -3.87
N VAL A 209 -6.23 -18.70 -3.23
CA VAL A 209 -5.62 -19.89 -3.87
C VAL A 209 -6.50 -20.48 -4.98
N THR A 210 -7.82 -20.54 -4.81
CA THR A 210 -8.71 -21.14 -5.83
C THR A 210 -9.39 -20.12 -6.74
N GLY A 211 -9.49 -18.86 -6.30
CA GLY A 211 -10.30 -17.82 -6.93
C GLY A 211 -11.82 -17.99 -6.72
N ASP A 212 -12.24 -18.94 -5.88
CA ASP A 212 -13.66 -19.16 -5.58
C ASP A 212 -14.16 -18.19 -4.51
N ILE A 213 -15.41 -17.77 -4.64
CA ILE A 213 -16.12 -16.94 -3.70
C ILE A 213 -16.84 -17.86 -2.72
N TRP A 214 -16.60 -17.67 -1.42
CA TRP A 214 -17.31 -18.39 -0.37
C TRP A 214 -18.26 -17.44 0.31
N ALA A 215 -19.54 -17.82 0.36
CA ALA A 215 -20.58 -17.13 1.10
C ALA A 215 -21.02 -17.97 2.29
N VAL A 216 -21.17 -17.33 3.44
CA VAL A 216 -21.56 -17.99 4.70
C VAL A 216 -22.76 -17.30 5.32
N GLY A 217 -23.59 -18.11 5.98
CA GLY A 217 -24.83 -17.65 6.58
C GLY A 217 -25.67 -18.80 7.11
N TRP A 218 -26.98 -18.60 7.14
CA TRP A 218 -27.96 -19.61 7.55
C TRP A 218 -29.27 -19.51 6.78
N TYR A 219 -30.12 -20.52 6.93
CA TYR A 219 -31.49 -20.57 6.39
C TYR A 219 -32.42 -21.42 7.28
N TYR A 220 -33.73 -21.14 7.30
CA TYR A 220 -34.72 -21.91 8.06
C TYR A 220 -35.55 -22.82 7.16
N THR A 221 -35.81 -24.05 7.59
CA THR A 221 -36.84 -24.93 6.99
C THR A 221 -38.12 -24.89 7.78
N TYR A 222 -39.24 -25.23 7.13
CA TYR A 222 -40.45 -25.66 7.82
C TYR A 222 -40.66 -27.18 7.70
N ILE A 223 -40.33 -27.95 8.75
CA ILE A 223 -40.56 -29.40 8.81
C ILE A 223 -41.52 -29.71 9.97
N ASN A 224 -42.60 -30.44 9.71
CA ASN A 224 -43.56 -30.91 10.72
C ASN A 224 -44.08 -29.81 11.68
N GLN A 225 -44.37 -28.62 11.15
CA GLN A 225 -44.81 -27.44 11.91
C GLN A 225 -43.75 -26.74 12.79
N THR A 226 -42.47 -27.09 12.63
CA THR A 226 -41.36 -26.50 13.37
C THR A 226 -40.37 -25.83 12.43
N PHE A 227 -39.88 -24.65 12.81
CA PHE A 227 -38.76 -23.99 12.14
C PHE A 227 -37.44 -24.61 12.58
N ILE A 228 -36.63 -25.11 11.64
CA ILE A 228 -35.29 -25.66 11.92
C ILE A 228 -34.26 -24.84 11.14
N GLY A 229 -33.25 -24.32 11.83
CA GLY A 229 -32.18 -23.50 11.23
C GLY A 229 -31.00 -24.34 10.79
N TYR A 230 -30.44 -24.02 9.62
CA TYR A 230 -29.31 -24.71 9.01
C TYR A 230 -28.21 -23.69 8.67
N PRO A 231 -26.95 -23.91 9.09
CA PRO A 231 -25.81 -23.22 8.50
C PRO A 231 -25.73 -23.53 7.01
N LEU A 232 -25.33 -22.55 6.21
CA LEU A 232 -25.05 -22.74 4.79
C LEU A 232 -23.71 -22.13 4.43
N ILE A 233 -22.93 -22.88 3.65
CA ILE A 233 -21.75 -22.39 2.93
C ILE A 233 -22.00 -22.61 1.46
N ALA A 234 -21.94 -21.54 0.67
CA ALA A 234 -21.97 -21.61 -0.78
C ALA A 234 -20.60 -21.26 -1.36
N ILE A 235 -20.00 -22.20 -2.07
CA ILE A 235 -18.76 -22.02 -2.81
C ILE A 235 -19.13 -21.79 -4.27
N LEU A 236 -18.77 -20.63 -4.80
CA LEU A 236 -19.06 -20.19 -6.16
C LEU A 236 -17.76 -19.98 -6.93
N ASN A 237 -17.73 -20.36 -8.20
CA ASN A 237 -16.60 -20.00 -9.06
C ASN A 237 -16.67 -18.52 -9.51
N ASN A 238 -15.66 -18.06 -10.23
CA ASN A 238 -15.56 -16.68 -10.74
C ASN A 238 -16.74 -16.23 -11.66
N ASN A 239 -17.54 -17.18 -12.17
CA ASN A 239 -18.74 -16.90 -12.95
C ASN A 239 -20.02 -16.99 -12.09
N LEU A 240 -19.87 -17.03 -10.76
CA LEU A 240 -20.92 -17.23 -9.76
C LEU A 240 -21.74 -18.53 -9.92
N ASN A 241 -21.16 -19.56 -10.53
CA ASN A 241 -21.79 -20.88 -10.56
C ASN A 241 -21.45 -21.68 -9.30
N ASN A 242 -22.44 -22.40 -8.77
CA ASN A 242 -22.26 -23.25 -7.59
C ASN A 242 -21.21 -24.33 -7.88
N VAL A 243 -20.11 -24.29 -7.13
CA VAL A 243 -19.10 -25.34 -7.05
C VAL A 243 -19.50 -26.35 -5.98
N LYS A 244 -19.95 -25.86 -4.81
CA LYS A 244 -20.35 -26.69 -3.68
C LYS A 244 -21.31 -25.94 -2.76
N LEU A 245 -22.29 -26.65 -2.23
CA LEU A 245 -23.12 -26.20 -1.11
C LEU A 245 -22.88 -27.14 0.06
N ILE A 246 -22.70 -26.57 1.25
CA ILE A 246 -22.46 -27.32 2.48
C ILE A 246 -23.44 -26.83 3.53
N ASP A 247 -24.26 -27.74 4.03
CA ASP A 247 -25.11 -27.52 5.19
C ASP A 247 -24.85 -28.62 6.24
N TYR A 248 -25.14 -28.31 7.50
CA TYR A 248 -25.10 -29.28 8.58
C TYR A 248 -26.40 -29.17 9.38
N PRO A 249 -27.27 -30.20 9.39
CA PRO A 249 -28.45 -30.20 10.24
C PRO A 249 -28.10 -30.09 11.73
N GLU A 250 -29.06 -29.69 12.57
CA GLU A 250 -28.88 -29.54 14.02
C GLU A 250 -28.38 -30.84 14.69
N GLU A 251 -28.89 -31.99 14.26
CA GLU A 251 -28.47 -33.32 14.75
C GLU A 251 -27.06 -33.72 14.30
N HIS A 252 -26.46 -32.99 13.36
CA HIS A 252 -25.13 -33.31 12.85
C HIS A 252 -24.06 -32.91 13.88
N LYS A 253 -23.09 -33.81 14.12
CA LYS A 253 -22.01 -33.55 15.09
C LYS A 253 -21.20 -32.28 14.79
N ASN A 254 -21.16 -31.84 13.53
CA ASN A 254 -20.44 -30.62 13.10
C ASN A 254 -21.35 -29.38 13.01
N TYR A 255 -22.58 -29.44 13.51
CA TYR A 255 -23.46 -28.27 13.60
C TYR A 255 -22.80 -27.17 14.45
N LEU A 256 -22.84 -25.95 13.90
CA LEU A 256 -22.20 -24.76 14.45
C LEU A 256 -23.17 -23.58 14.64
N GLY A 257 -24.47 -23.77 14.38
CA GLY A 257 -25.45 -22.68 14.36
C GLY A 257 -25.23 -21.76 13.16
N GLU A 258 -25.63 -20.50 13.26
CA GLU A 258 -25.45 -19.52 12.19
C GLU A 258 -23.96 -19.27 11.93
N LEU A 259 -23.57 -19.29 10.65
CA LEU A 259 -22.21 -18.97 10.22
C LEU A 259 -22.14 -17.47 9.93
N ILE A 260 -21.23 -16.76 10.59
CA ILE A 260 -21.30 -15.29 10.69
C ILE A 260 -20.20 -14.63 9.87
N SER A 261 -18.98 -15.15 9.90
CA SER A 261 -17.83 -14.51 9.24
C SER A 261 -16.83 -15.54 8.76
N ILE A 262 -16.09 -15.21 7.69
CA ILE A 262 -15.14 -16.09 7.03
C ILE A 262 -13.83 -15.36 6.72
N CYS A 263 -12.70 -16.06 6.85
CA CYS A 263 -11.41 -15.63 6.31
C CYS A 263 -10.61 -16.81 5.77
N PHE A 264 -9.60 -16.53 4.94
CA PHE A 264 -8.67 -17.53 4.42
C PHE A 264 -7.25 -17.33 4.96
N ASP A 265 -6.54 -18.44 5.16
CA ASP A 265 -5.08 -18.39 5.32
C ASP A 265 -4.37 -18.36 3.96
N ASN A 266 -3.04 -18.17 3.99
CA ASN A 266 -2.20 -18.12 2.79
C ASN A 266 -2.18 -19.43 1.97
N ASN A 267 -2.67 -20.54 2.53
CA ASN A 267 -2.77 -21.83 1.86
C ASN A 267 -4.19 -22.10 1.32
N GLY A 268 -5.10 -21.14 1.45
CA GLY A 268 -6.48 -21.24 1.00
C GLY A 268 -7.38 -22.07 1.91
N TYR A 269 -6.96 -22.40 3.14
CA TYR A 269 -7.88 -22.99 4.12
C TYR A 269 -8.85 -21.92 4.59
N ALA A 270 -10.14 -22.24 4.59
CA ALA A 270 -11.18 -21.36 5.09
C ALA A 270 -11.36 -21.53 6.60
N TYR A 271 -11.51 -20.43 7.31
CA TYR A 271 -11.83 -20.38 8.73
C TYR A 271 -13.15 -19.65 8.88
N ILE A 272 -14.14 -20.31 9.47
CA ILE A 272 -15.51 -19.79 9.56
C ILE A 272 -15.91 -19.69 11.03
N ALA A 273 -16.23 -18.47 11.48
CA ALA A 273 -16.80 -18.18 12.78
C ALA A 273 -18.32 -18.37 12.79
N ALA A 274 -18.84 -18.90 13.89
CA ALA A 274 -20.25 -19.22 14.05
C ALA A 274 -20.72 -19.09 15.51
N ASN A 275 -22.04 -19.15 15.72
CA ASN A 275 -22.66 -19.05 17.04
C ASN A 275 -22.25 -20.14 18.03
N TYR A 276 -21.84 -21.32 17.55
CA TYR A 276 -21.44 -22.45 18.41
C TYR A 276 -20.01 -22.93 18.16
N GLY A 277 -19.14 -22.10 17.57
CA GLY A 277 -17.73 -22.43 17.41
C GLY A 277 -17.05 -21.82 16.18
N VAL A 278 -15.89 -22.35 15.84
CA VAL A 278 -15.12 -22.04 14.63
C VAL A 278 -14.84 -23.34 13.88
N ALA A 279 -14.94 -23.33 12.56
CA ALA A 279 -14.56 -24.46 11.71
C ALA A 279 -13.45 -24.08 10.74
N LYS A 280 -12.60 -25.07 10.44
CA LYS A 280 -11.60 -25.01 9.37
C LYS A 280 -12.01 -25.93 8.23
N PHE A 281 -11.96 -25.43 7.01
CA PHE A 281 -12.19 -26.19 5.78
C PHE A 281 -10.96 -26.13 4.88
N ASP A 282 -10.72 -27.18 4.11
CA ASP A 282 -9.73 -27.16 3.05
C ASP A 282 -10.21 -26.31 1.85
N PRO A 283 -9.32 -25.95 0.91
CA PRO A 283 -9.70 -25.13 -0.25
C PRO A 283 -10.80 -25.74 -1.14
N ARG A 284 -11.14 -27.03 -0.96
CA ARG A 284 -12.20 -27.73 -1.71
C ARG A 284 -13.52 -27.81 -0.92
N GLY A 285 -13.61 -27.11 0.21
CA GLY A 285 -14.78 -27.13 1.08
C GLY A 285 -14.94 -28.41 1.88
N ASN A 286 -13.89 -29.18 2.14
CA ASN A 286 -13.99 -30.32 3.05
C ASN A 286 -13.63 -29.86 4.46
N LEU A 287 -14.47 -30.22 5.43
CA LEU A 287 -14.22 -29.90 6.83
C LEU A 287 -12.97 -30.61 7.34
N VAL A 288 -12.07 -29.84 7.96
CA VAL A 288 -10.80 -30.30 8.53
C VAL A 288 -10.92 -30.46 10.04
N THR A 289 -11.35 -29.41 10.74
CA THR A 289 -11.49 -29.42 12.20
C THR A 289 -12.56 -28.43 12.66
N VAL A 290 -13.11 -28.65 13.84
CA VAL A 290 -14.11 -27.79 14.49
C VAL A 290 -13.70 -27.57 15.93
N ASN A 291 -13.70 -26.33 16.38
CA ASN A 291 -13.59 -25.97 17.79
C ASN A 291 -14.91 -25.34 18.26
N LYS A 292 -15.67 -26.08 19.07
CA LYS A 292 -16.97 -25.63 19.61
C LYS A 292 -16.89 -24.79 20.88
N LYS A 293 -15.68 -24.55 21.41
CA LYS A 293 -15.48 -23.81 22.67
C LYS A 293 -15.67 -22.31 22.48
N TYR A 294 -15.37 -21.81 21.30
CA TYR A 294 -15.22 -20.38 21.04
C TYR A 294 -16.17 -19.95 19.94
N TYR A 295 -17.34 -19.43 20.32
CA TYR A 295 -18.22 -18.76 19.35
C TYR A 295 -17.67 -17.38 19.00
N SER A 296 -18.02 -16.83 17.85
CA SER A 296 -17.48 -15.54 17.44
C SER A 296 -18.38 -14.81 16.44
N ARG A 297 -18.28 -13.47 16.46
CA ARG A 297 -19.01 -12.55 15.60
C ARG A 297 -18.21 -12.11 14.38
N MET A 298 -16.88 -12.12 14.47
CA MET A 298 -15.97 -11.71 13.40
C MET A 298 -14.72 -12.59 13.45
N ILE A 299 -14.14 -12.89 12.30
CA ILE A 299 -12.89 -13.65 12.19
C ILE A 299 -11.89 -12.94 11.28
N LEU A 300 -10.60 -13.03 11.63
CA LEU A 300 -9.51 -12.43 10.86
C LEU A 300 -8.30 -13.35 10.85
N CYS A 301 -7.79 -13.64 9.66
CA CYS A 301 -6.65 -14.53 9.44
C CYS A 301 -5.38 -13.69 9.23
N ILE A 302 -4.36 -13.86 10.08
CA ILE A 302 -3.08 -13.12 9.98
C ILE A 302 -1.92 -14.11 10.14
N GLY A 303 -1.18 -14.34 9.06
CA GLY A 303 -0.08 -15.30 9.04
C GLY A 303 -0.55 -16.72 9.41
N ASN A 304 -0.06 -17.26 10.53
CA ASN A 304 -0.44 -18.58 11.06
C ASN A 304 -1.38 -18.50 12.28
N LYS A 305 -1.97 -17.33 12.54
CA LYS A 305 -2.89 -17.10 13.65
C LYS A 305 -4.27 -16.70 13.14
N ILE A 306 -5.28 -17.20 13.82
CA ILE A 306 -6.69 -16.94 13.55
C ILE A 306 -7.23 -16.14 14.72
N TYR A 307 -7.58 -14.89 14.47
CA TYR A 307 -8.14 -13.98 15.46
C TYR A 307 -9.65 -14.03 15.38
N ILE A 308 -10.30 -14.27 16.51
CA ILE A 308 -11.75 -14.26 16.63
C ILE A 308 -12.17 -13.23 17.67
N PHE A 309 -13.24 -12.51 17.36
CA PHE A 309 -13.81 -11.46 18.20
C PHE A 309 -15.11 -11.97 18.81
N ARG A 310 -15.18 -11.93 20.14
CA ARG A 310 -16.24 -12.59 20.92
C ARG A 310 -16.74 -11.66 22.02
N ASP A 311 -17.91 -11.99 22.55
CA ASP A 311 -18.64 -11.23 23.56
C ASP A 311 -19.05 -12.07 24.79
N PRO A 312 -18.15 -12.89 25.40
CA PRO A 312 -18.51 -13.77 26.51
C PRO A 312 -18.94 -13.01 27.76
N TYR A 313 -19.75 -13.68 28.58
CA TYR A 313 -20.19 -13.17 29.88
C TYR A 313 -19.08 -13.37 30.94
N ILE A 314 -18.42 -12.28 31.34
CA ILE A 314 -17.29 -12.26 32.27
C ILE A 314 -17.55 -11.20 33.36
N TYR A 315 -17.40 -11.60 34.63
CA TYR A 315 -17.61 -10.73 35.81
C TYR A 315 -18.97 -10.02 35.86
N GLY A 316 -20.04 -10.66 35.37
CA GLY A 316 -21.40 -10.11 35.42
C GLY A 316 -21.80 -9.26 34.22
N TYR A 317 -20.94 -9.16 33.19
CA TYR A 317 -21.20 -8.38 31.97
C TYR A 317 -20.75 -9.13 30.72
N SER A 318 -21.34 -8.82 29.57
CA SER A 318 -20.78 -9.24 28.28
C SER A 318 -19.56 -8.38 27.97
N ARG A 319 -18.42 -8.99 27.56
CA ARG A 319 -17.14 -8.28 27.37
C ARG A 319 -16.59 -8.52 25.97
N HIS A 320 -16.02 -7.48 25.35
CA HIS A 320 -15.22 -7.65 24.13
C HIS A 320 -13.98 -8.48 24.44
N VAL A 321 -13.84 -9.61 23.76
CA VAL A 321 -12.70 -10.53 23.90
C VAL A 321 -12.11 -10.83 22.53
N LEU A 322 -10.81 -10.60 22.39
CA LEU A 322 -10.00 -11.08 21.28
C LEU A 322 -9.40 -12.43 21.66
N THR A 323 -9.57 -13.44 20.82
CA THR A 323 -8.92 -14.74 21.01
C THR A 323 -8.08 -15.07 19.79
N ALA A 324 -6.81 -15.39 20.02
CA ALA A 324 -5.90 -15.87 19.01
C ALA A 324 -5.86 -17.41 19.05
N LEU A 325 -6.10 -18.04 17.91
CA LEU A 325 -5.99 -19.48 17.71
C LEU A 325 -4.86 -19.80 16.73
N ASP A 326 -4.32 -21.01 16.80
CA ASP A 326 -3.41 -21.53 15.78
C ASP A 326 -4.17 -22.09 14.55
N ASN A 327 -3.44 -22.54 13.54
CA ASN A 327 -4.02 -23.12 12.33
C ASN A 327 -4.80 -24.44 12.56
N ASN A 328 -4.74 -25.03 13.75
CA ASN A 328 -5.51 -26.21 14.16
C ASN A 328 -6.67 -25.85 15.10
N LEU A 329 -6.96 -24.55 15.26
CA LEU A 329 -7.97 -23.99 16.16
C LEU A 329 -7.67 -24.19 17.64
N ASN A 330 -6.41 -24.41 18.04
CA ASN A 330 -6.03 -24.43 19.45
C ASN A 330 -5.82 -23.01 19.98
N LEU A 331 -6.17 -22.77 21.24
CA LEU A 331 -5.94 -21.48 21.90
C LEU A 331 -4.45 -21.16 21.96
N VAL A 332 -4.09 -19.97 21.48
CA VAL A 332 -2.74 -19.39 21.61
C VAL A 332 -2.74 -18.31 22.67
N ASP A 333 -3.65 -17.35 22.59
CA ASP A 333 -3.78 -16.26 23.56
C ASP A 333 -5.23 -15.73 23.60
N GLU A 334 -5.59 -15.05 24.69
CA GLU A 334 -6.92 -14.45 24.88
C GLU A 334 -6.84 -13.15 25.67
N TYR A 335 -7.45 -12.11 25.13
CA TYR A 335 -7.42 -10.77 25.68
C TYR A 335 -8.83 -10.23 25.87
N VAL A 336 -9.17 -9.86 27.11
CA VAL A 336 -10.36 -9.04 27.39
C VAL A 336 -10.01 -7.59 27.03
N LEU A 337 -10.71 -7.01 26.06
CA LEU A 337 -10.48 -5.66 25.51
C LEU A 337 -11.22 -4.59 26.32
N SER A 338 -12.47 -4.85 26.72
CA SER A 338 -13.27 -3.89 27.49
C SER A 338 -13.09 -4.04 29.00
N ARG A 339 -11.86 -3.97 29.52
CA ARG A 339 -11.59 -4.16 30.98
C ARG A 339 -12.07 -3.00 31.85
N ASP A 340 -12.07 -1.79 31.30
CA ASP A 340 -12.09 -0.55 32.09
C ASP A 340 -13.49 0.00 32.37
N ILE A 341 -14.55 -0.74 32.04
CA ILE A 341 -15.93 -0.25 32.15
C ILE A 341 -16.82 -1.29 32.81
N ASP A 342 -17.68 -0.90 33.74
CA ASP A 342 -18.87 -1.72 34.04
C ASP A 342 -19.89 -1.51 32.92
N ALA A 343 -19.68 -2.16 31.77
CA ALA A 343 -20.53 -2.08 30.59
C ALA A 343 -20.84 -3.45 30.02
N ASN A 344 -22.00 -3.58 29.37
CA ASN A 344 -22.20 -4.66 28.42
C ASN A 344 -21.57 -4.25 27.08
N SER A 345 -20.76 -5.14 26.51
CA SER A 345 -20.01 -4.96 25.27
C SER A 345 -20.42 -6.03 24.26
N TYR A 346 -20.77 -5.65 23.04
CA TYR A 346 -21.13 -6.57 21.96
C TYR A 346 -20.43 -6.22 20.64
N PHE A 347 -19.90 -7.25 19.98
CA PHE A 347 -19.56 -7.16 18.56
C PHE A 347 -20.79 -7.49 17.73
N TRP A 348 -21.03 -6.70 16.68
CA TRP A 348 -22.00 -7.05 15.63
C TRP A 348 -21.31 -7.87 14.53
N PRO A 349 -22.05 -8.61 13.70
CA PRO A 349 -21.49 -9.20 12.49
C PRO A 349 -20.87 -8.11 11.59
N GLY A 350 -19.67 -8.38 11.09
CA GLY A 350 -18.94 -7.49 10.19
C GLY A 350 -17.46 -7.86 10.10
N LYS A 351 -16.62 -6.93 9.62
CA LYS A 351 -15.19 -7.18 9.38
C LYS A 351 -14.29 -6.32 10.26
N ALA A 352 -13.23 -6.93 10.77
CA ALA A 352 -12.07 -6.25 11.33
C ALA A 352 -11.00 -6.08 10.24
N SER A 353 -10.16 -5.06 10.36
CA SER A 353 -9.09 -4.75 9.41
C SER A 353 -7.71 -4.85 10.06
N PHE A 354 -6.67 -5.07 9.25
CA PHE A 354 -5.29 -5.23 9.71
C PHE A 354 -4.32 -4.57 8.72
N ASP A 355 -3.39 -3.77 9.24
CA ASP A 355 -2.51 -2.94 8.41
C ASP A 355 -1.06 -3.46 8.30
N GLY A 356 -0.81 -4.67 8.78
CA GLY A 356 0.54 -5.23 8.91
C GLY A 356 1.10 -5.13 10.32
N GLU A 357 0.56 -4.24 11.16
CA GLU A 357 1.05 -4.01 12.53
C GLU A 357 -0.06 -4.12 13.58
N SER A 358 -1.24 -3.57 13.30
CA SER A 358 -2.34 -3.43 14.25
C SER A 358 -3.66 -3.93 13.65
N ILE A 359 -4.45 -4.61 14.48
CA ILE A 359 -5.83 -4.95 14.17
C ILE A 359 -6.74 -3.81 14.63
N TYR A 360 -7.66 -3.42 13.76
CA TYR A 360 -8.70 -2.45 14.06
C TYR A 360 -10.06 -3.15 14.04
N VAL A 361 -10.80 -3.04 15.15
CA VAL A 361 -12.13 -3.65 15.28
C VAL A 361 -13.08 -2.69 15.97
N ALA A 362 -14.32 -2.63 15.49
CA ALA A 362 -15.38 -1.84 16.08
C ALA A 362 -16.43 -2.75 16.74
N GLY A 363 -17.01 -2.27 17.83
CA GLY A 363 -18.12 -2.89 18.53
C GLY A 363 -18.98 -1.82 19.22
N VAL A 364 -19.87 -2.24 20.11
CA VAL A 364 -20.72 -1.35 20.89
C VAL A 364 -20.62 -1.64 22.37
N ASP A 365 -20.63 -0.58 23.18
CA ASP A 365 -20.64 -0.66 24.64
C ASP A 365 -21.84 0.09 25.21
N ARG A 366 -22.34 -0.35 26.36
CA ARG A 366 -23.34 0.39 27.16
C ARG A 366 -22.94 0.34 28.63
N ALA A 367 -22.51 1.48 29.16
CA ALA A 367 -22.10 1.59 30.56
C ALA A 367 -23.29 1.50 31.53
N LEU A 368 -23.03 1.07 32.77
CA LEU A 368 -24.02 1.04 33.85
C LEU A 368 -24.68 2.41 34.05
N GLY A 369 -26.01 2.46 33.91
CA GLY A 369 -26.79 3.68 34.11
C GLY A 369 -26.91 4.57 32.87
N GLU A 370 -26.20 4.26 31.79
CA GLU A 370 -26.46 4.82 30.46
C GLU A 370 -27.63 4.08 29.80
N ASN A 371 -28.51 4.82 29.13
CA ASN A 371 -29.63 4.24 28.40
C ASN A 371 -29.28 3.93 26.95
N ASN A 372 -28.11 4.38 26.46
CA ASN A 372 -27.74 4.32 25.06
C ASN A 372 -26.46 3.51 24.78
N TRP A 373 -26.42 2.84 23.62
CA TRP A 373 -25.23 2.18 23.08
C TRP A 373 -24.29 3.20 22.42
N ARG A 374 -22.98 3.07 22.70
CA ARG A 374 -21.91 3.86 22.05
C ARG A 374 -21.01 2.97 21.21
N ILE A 375 -20.52 3.50 20.10
CA ILE A 375 -19.51 2.84 19.28
C ILE A 375 -18.19 2.82 20.05
N VAL A 376 -17.48 1.70 20.00
CA VAL A 376 -16.11 1.59 20.50
C VAL A 376 -15.22 0.99 19.41
N VAL A 377 -14.04 1.57 19.24
CA VAL A 377 -13.05 1.14 18.24
C VAL A 377 -11.74 0.88 18.96
N TYR A 378 -11.15 -0.28 18.70
CA TYR A 378 -9.87 -0.69 19.26
C TYR A 378 -8.81 -0.72 18.17
N SER A 379 -7.61 -0.19 18.46
CA SER A 379 -6.37 -0.52 17.76
C SER A 379 -5.52 -1.42 18.64
N ILE A 380 -5.26 -2.63 18.16
CA ILE A 380 -4.62 -3.70 18.92
C ILE A 380 -3.33 -4.07 18.18
N ALA A 381 -2.17 -3.79 18.77
CA ALA A 381 -0.91 -4.22 18.19
C ALA A 381 -0.86 -5.75 18.13
N VAL A 382 -0.34 -6.29 17.04
CA VAL A 382 -0.09 -7.73 16.97
C VAL A 382 1.42 -7.91 16.98
N GLU A 383 1.92 -8.59 18.01
CA GLU A 383 3.30 -9.06 18.02
C GLU A 383 3.50 -9.99 16.83
N GLN A 384 4.08 -9.44 15.77
CA GLN A 384 4.85 -10.23 14.83
C GLN A 384 6.09 -10.66 15.60
N PRO A 385 6.47 -11.96 15.58
CA PRO A 385 7.75 -12.34 16.13
C PRO A 385 8.80 -11.40 15.54
N ALA A 386 9.66 -10.84 16.41
CA ALA A 386 10.86 -10.14 15.98
C ALA A 386 11.44 -10.94 14.81
N SER A 387 11.73 -10.27 13.72
CA SER A 387 12.17 -10.87 12.47
C SER A 387 13.57 -11.49 12.59
N THR A 388 13.84 -12.30 13.62
CA THR A 388 14.46 -13.60 13.44
C THR A 388 13.51 -14.46 12.64
N ILE A 389 13.54 -14.27 11.33
CA ILE A 389 12.92 -15.20 10.42
C ILE A 389 13.77 -16.48 10.43
N ILE A 390 13.54 -17.33 11.43
CA ILE A 390 13.66 -18.77 11.21
C ILE A 390 12.35 -19.14 10.54
N TYR A 391 12.33 -19.15 9.21
CA TYR A 391 11.22 -19.73 8.48
C TYR A 391 11.05 -21.17 9.00
N PRO A 392 9.90 -21.54 9.58
CA PRO A 392 9.54 -22.94 9.58
C PRO A 392 9.49 -23.33 8.10
N THR A 393 10.34 -24.27 7.72
CA THR A 393 10.20 -25.04 6.49
C THR A 393 8.86 -25.79 6.56
N THR A 394 7.75 -25.07 6.41
CA THR A 394 6.47 -25.67 6.08
C THR A 394 6.46 -25.79 4.58
N THR A 395 7.07 -26.90 4.13
CA THR A 395 6.61 -27.57 2.93
C THR A 395 5.08 -27.52 2.89
N PRO A 396 4.46 -27.13 1.76
CA PRO A 396 3.02 -27.25 1.56
C PRO A 396 2.56 -28.65 1.94
N PRO A 397 1.27 -28.88 2.29
CA PRO A 397 0.76 -30.22 2.52
C PRO A 397 1.13 -31.09 1.33
N SER A 398 2.13 -31.93 1.58
CA SER A 398 2.60 -32.94 0.67
C SER A 398 1.45 -33.94 0.52
N LYS A 399 0.61 -33.71 -0.49
CA LYS A 399 0.38 -34.82 -1.39
C LYS A 399 1.77 -35.12 -1.95
N THR A 400 2.39 -36.18 -1.46
CA THR A 400 3.61 -36.75 -2.03
C THR A 400 3.27 -37.21 -3.45
N SER A 401 3.13 -36.28 -4.40
CA SER A 401 3.80 -36.49 -5.67
C SER A 401 5.22 -36.02 -5.43
N SER A 402 6.13 -36.96 -5.21
CA SER A 402 7.56 -36.65 -5.32
C SER A 402 7.77 -35.90 -6.64
N LEU A 403 8.37 -34.72 -6.59
CA LEU A 403 8.78 -34.03 -7.82
C LEU A 403 9.67 -34.97 -8.61
N THR A 404 9.47 -35.02 -9.92
CA THR A 404 10.24 -35.93 -10.77
C THR A 404 11.47 -35.19 -11.30
N PRO A 405 12.70 -35.66 -11.02
CA PRO A 405 13.90 -35.03 -11.54
C PRO A 405 13.96 -35.10 -13.06
N ARG A 406 14.37 -34.02 -13.71
CA ARG A 406 14.64 -34.01 -15.16
C ARG A 406 15.66 -32.96 -15.57
N LYS A 407 16.13 -33.10 -16.82
CA LYS A 407 16.95 -32.09 -17.49
C LYS A 407 16.12 -30.83 -17.83
N PRO A 408 16.77 -29.68 -18.02
CA PRO A 408 16.14 -28.43 -18.46
C PRO A 408 15.20 -28.59 -19.66
N ILE A 409 14.20 -27.72 -19.70
CA ILE A 409 13.16 -27.70 -20.74
C ILE A 409 13.49 -26.63 -21.77
N ARG A 410 13.36 -26.99 -23.06
CA ARG A 410 13.46 -26.02 -24.14
C ARG A 410 12.32 -26.20 -25.14
N ILE A 411 11.48 -25.18 -25.26
CA ILE A 411 10.32 -25.16 -26.17
C ILE A 411 10.44 -23.93 -27.06
N ILE A 412 10.49 -24.14 -28.38
CA ILE A 412 10.60 -23.07 -29.37
C ILE A 412 9.47 -23.24 -30.39
N GLY A 413 8.40 -22.48 -30.19
CA GLY A 413 7.17 -22.58 -30.97
C GLY A 413 6.28 -23.76 -30.58
N ASP A 414 5.03 -23.70 -31.04
CA ASP A 414 3.92 -24.56 -30.59
C ASP A 414 4.22 -26.06 -30.78
N LYS A 415 4.93 -26.43 -31.84
CA LYS A 415 5.26 -27.84 -32.15
C LYS A 415 6.20 -28.49 -31.12
N ASN A 416 6.93 -27.69 -30.34
CA ASN A 416 7.86 -28.21 -29.35
C ASN A 416 7.21 -28.47 -27.98
N PHE A 417 5.91 -28.20 -27.80
CA PHE A 417 5.18 -28.64 -26.62
C PHE A 417 4.87 -30.15 -26.69
N THR A 418 5.88 -30.96 -26.39
CA THR A 418 5.83 -32.42 -26.43
C THR A 418 6.08 -33.03 -25.05
N GLN A 419 5.73 -34.30 -24.87
CA GLN A 419 6.07 -35.05 -23.65
C GLN A 419 7.58 -35.17 -23.41
N GLU A 420 8.39 -35.21 -24.47
CA GLU A 420 9.86 -35.20 -24.36
C GLU A 420 10.36 -33.87 -23.76
N ASN A 421 9.72 -32.77 -24.13
CA ASN A 421 9.94 -31.46 -23.52
C ASN A 421 9.15 -31.29 -22.20
N GLY A 422 8.56 -32.38 -21.71
CA GLY A 422 7.83 -32.56 -20.45
C GLY A 422 6.67 -31.62 -20.23
N VAL A 423 5.93 -31.43 -21.31
CA VAL A 423 4.48 -31.29 -21.20
C VAL A 423 3.92 -32.60 -20.63
N VAL A 424 3.09 -32.50 -19.60
CA VAL A 424 2.47 -33.65 -18.93
C VAL A 424 1.10 -33.94 -19.54
N SER A 425 0.31 -32.90 -19.79
CA SER A 425 -1.07 -32.99 -20.27
C SER A 425 -1.56 -31.67 -20.89
N GLY A 426 -2.83 -31.62 -21.29
CA GLY A 426 -3.53 -30.44 -21.79
C GLY A 426 -4.61 -29.89 -20.83
N SER A 427 -4.88 -28.59 -21.02
CA SER A 427 -5.94 -27.68 -20.53
C SER A 427 -5.46 -26.46 -19.73
N GLY A 428 -4.28 -25.96 -20.06
CA GLY A 428 -3.89 -24.59 -19.68
C GLY A 428 -4.58 -23.52 -20.55
N THR A 429 -5.91 -23.48 -20.65
CA THR A 429 -6.67 -23.32 -21.92
C THR A 429 -6.69 -22.03 -22.75
N ALA A 430 -6.74 -22.27 -24.07
CA ALA A 430 -7.87 -21.82 -24.92
C ALA A 430 -8.21 -22.78 -26.10
N ASP A 431 -8.09 -24.11 -26.04
CA ASP A 431 -9.08 -24.98 -25.38
C ASP A 431 -8.56 -26.39 -25.10
N ASP A 432 -7.29 -26.72 -25.39
CA ASP A 432 -6.60 -27.77 -24.60
C ASP A 432 -5.05 -27.72 -24.65
N PRO A 433 -4.40 -26.58 -24.40
CA PRO A 433 -2.98 -26.36 -24.57
C PRO A 433 -2.26 -26.67 -23.24
N TYR A 434 -1.01 -26.31 -23.05
CA TYR A 434 -0.10 -27.25 -22.37
C TYR A 434 0.04 -27.08 -20.86
N ILE A 435 0.19 -28.18 -20.12
CA ILE A 435 0.57 -28.17 -18.70
C ILE A 435 1.96 -28.77 -18.55
N ILE A 436 2.87 -28.00 -17.94
CA ILE A 436 4.17 -28.43 -17.46
C ILE A 436 4.07 -28.47 -15.94
N GLU A 437 4.12 -29.65 -15.34
CA GLU A 437 3.96 -29.77 -13.88
C GLU A 437 4.83 -30.84 -13.22
N GLY A 438 5.07 -30.66 -11.92
CA GLY A 438 5.62 -31.71 -11.05
C GLY A 438 7.09 -32.02 -11.26
N TRP A 439 7.83 -31.15 -11.96
CA TRP A 439 9.25 -31.36 -12.26
C TRP A 439 10.18 -30.76 -11.21
N GLU A 440 11.26 -31.48 -10.89
CA GLU A 440 12.45 -30.91 -10.27
C GLU A 440 13.54 -30.74 -11.34
N ILE A 441 13.95 -29.49 -11.57
CA ILE A 441 14.90 -29.11 -12.63
C ILE A 441 16.11 -28.44 -11.99
N ASN A 442 17.23 -29.14 -12.06
CA ASN A 442 18.54 -28.59 -11.74
C ASN A 442 19.24 -28.24 -13.06
N ALA A 443 19.46 -26.95 -13.31
CA ALA A 443 20.09 -26.47 -14.54
C ALA A 443 21.64 -26.54 -14.51
N LEU A 444 22.22 -27.00 -13.39
CA LEU A 444 23.64 -27.30 -13.20
C LEU A 444 24.60 -26.15 -13.55
N GLY A 445 24.10 -24.92 -13.62
CA GLY A 445 24.86 -23.73 -13.99
C GLY A 445 25.16 -23.60 -15.49
N TYR A 446 24.42 -24.28 -16.38
CA TYR A 446 24.76 -24.32 -17.81
C TYR A 446 23.77 -23.65 -18.77
N ASP A 447 22.55 -23.31 -18.36
CA ASP A 447 21.54 -22.60 -19.20
C ASP A 447 20.36 -22.09 -18.34
N ASP A 448 19.26 -21.70 -18.98
CA ASP A 448 17.91 -21.57 -18.39
C ASP A 448 17.37 -22.93 -17.87
N GLY A 449 16.52 -22.92 -16.84
CA GLY A 449 15.84 -24.12 -16.33
C GLY A 449 14.66 -24.55 -17.23
N ILE A 450 13.76 -23.61 -17.51
CA ILE A 450 12.67 -23.76 -18.48
C ILE A 450 12.73 -22.57 -19.43
N TYR A 451 13.01 -22.83 -20.70
CA TYR A 451 12.98 -21.82 -21.75
C TYR A 451 11.82 -22.08 -22.71
N ILE A 452 10.94 -21.10 -22.87
CA ILE A 452 9.84 -21.11 -23.82
C ILE A 452 9.93 -19.87 -24.70
N ALA A 453 9.90 -20.05 -26.02
CA ALA A 453 9.98 -18.93 -26.95
C ALA A 453 9.07 -19.05 -28.15
N ASN A 454 8.69 -17.89 -28.70
CA ASN A 454 7.97 -17.74 -29.98
C ASN A 454 6.65 -18.52 -30.04
N THR A 455 5.79 -18.37 -29.03
CA THR A 455 4.50 -19.06 -28.98
C THR A 455 3.40 -18.14 -28.48
N ARG A 456 2.18 -18.38 -28.98
CA ARG A 456 0.95 -17.77 -28.48
C ARG A 456 0.00 -18.80 -27.89
N ALA A 457 0.40 -20.07 -27.89
CA ALA A 457 -0.36 -21.14 -27.28
C ALA A 457 -0.44 -20.89 -25.78
N TYR A 458 -1.58 -21.16 -25.18
CA TYR A 458 -1.70 -21.01 -23.73
C TYR A 458 -0.94 -22.15 -23.05
N PHE A 459 -0.37 -21.90 -21.88
CA PHE A 459 0.26 -22.97 -21.09
C PHE A 459 0.29 -22.61 -19.62
N ILE A 460 0.39 -23.64 -18.78
CA ILE A 460 0.59 -23.50 -17.34
C ILE A 460 1.91 -24.18 -16.96
N ILE A 461 2.81 -23.46 -16.28
CA ILE A 461 3.94 -24.03 -15.55
C ILE A 461 3.57 -24.03 -14.06
N ARG A 462 3.44 -25.22 -13.44
CA ARG A 462 3.07 -25.30 -12.02
C ARG A 462 3.72 -26.41 -11.23
N ASN A 463 3.81 -26.21 -9.92
CA ASN A 463 4.34 -27.22 -8.99
C ASN A 463 5.72 -27.73 -9.41
N CYS A 464 6.56 -26.86 -9.97
CA CYS A 464 7.94 -27.16 -10.31
C CYS A 464 8.91 -26.58 -9.28
N LYS A 465 10.05 -27.25 -9.10
CA LYS A 465 11.21 -26.73 -8.36
C LYS A 465 12.36 -26.53 -9.35
N ILE A 466 12.84 -25.29 -9.49
CA ILE A 466 13.81 -24.93 -10.53
C ILE A 466 14.96 -24.15 -9.90
N TYR A 467 16.19 -24.63 -10.10
CA TYR A 467 17.35 -24.05 -9.43
C TYR A 467 18.67 -24.23 -10.16
N TRP A 468 19.63 -23.38 -9.81
CA TRP A 468 21.00 -23.33 -10.35
C TRP A 468 21.05 -23.13 -11.87
N ALA A 469 20.16 -22.32 -12.43
CA ALA A 469 20.28 -21.82 -13.79
C ALA A 469 21.34 -20.72 -13.85
N SER A 470 22.20 -20.76 -14.87
CA SER A 470 23.17 -19.68 -15.09
C SER A 470 22.50 -18.40 -15.58
N TRP A 471 21.33 -18.54 -16.22
CA TRP A 471 20.47 -17.44 -16.64
C TRP A 471 19.17 -17.52 -15.83
N SER A 472 18.05 -17.94 -16.41
CA SER A 472 16.75 -17.84 -15.75
C SER A 472 16.25 -19.20 -15.28
N GLY A 473 15.60 -19.24 -14.11
CA GLY A 473 14.82 -20.42 -13.72
C GLY A 473 13.75 -20.71 -14.77
N ILE A 474 12.93 -19.69 -15.10
CA ILE A 474 11.98 -19.72 -16.21
C ILE A 474 12.23 -18.51 -17.11
N HIS A 475 12.33 -18.72 -18.41
CA HIS A 475 12.55 -17.69 -19.42
C HIS A 475 11.48 -17.77 -20.50
N LEU A 476 10.74 -16.67 -20.69
CA LEU A 476 9.73 -16.48 -21.73
C LEU A 476 10.20 -15.44 -22.75
N GLU A 477 10.52 -15.84 -23.97
CA GLU A 477 10.98 -14.95 -25.05
C GLU A 477 9.97 -14.87 -26.20
N ASN A 478 9.37 -13.69 -26.42
CA ASN A 478 8.31 -13.49 -27.43
C ASN A 478 7.13 -14.46 -27.20
N VAL A 479 6.55 -14.39 -26.00
CA VAL A 479 5.48 -15.28 -25.53
C VAL A 479 4.26 -14.50 -25.02
N THR A 480 3.08 -15.05 -25.26
CA THR A 480 1.81 -14.60 -24.67
C THR A 480 1.00 -15.78 -24.13
N ASN A 481 0.06 -15.50 -23.23
CA ASN A 481 -0.89 -16.49 -22.69
C ASN A 481 -0.27 -17.56 -21.78
N GLY A 482 0.94 -17.34 -21.27
CA GLY A 482 1.57 -18.20 -20.28
C GLY A 482 1.09 -17.90 -18.86
N LYS A 483 0.86 -18.94 -18.07
CA LYS A 483 0.60 -18.85 -16.62
C LYS A 483 1.67 -19.59 -15.84
N ILE A 484 2.38 -18.90 -14.96
CA ILE A 484 3.41 -19.46 -14.08
C ILE A 484 2.88 -19.42 -12.65
N THR A 485 2.66 -20.59 -12.04
CA THR A 485 2.04 -20.63 -10.70
C THR A 485 2.49 -21.76 -9.78
N ASN A 486 2.53 -21.52 -8.46
CA ASN A 486 2.88 -22.55 -7.47
C ASN A 486 4.26 -23.20 -7.72
N ASN A 487 5.23 -22.43 -8.21
CA ASN A 487 6.61 -22.91 -8.41
C ASN A 487 7.54 -22.43 -7.30
N THR A 488 8.58 -23.21 -7.01
CA THR A 488 9.71 -22.81 -6.18
C THR A 488 10.92 -22.56 -7.08
N ILE A 489 11.39 -21.32 -7.15
CA ILE A 489 12.43 -20.91 -8.11
C ILE A 489 13.57 -20.23 -7.35
N THR A 490 14.74 -20.89 -7.29
CA THR A 490 15.82 -20.43 -6.41
C THR A 490 17.22 -20.53 -6.99
N ASN A 491 18.12 -19.66 -6.52
CA ASN A 491 19.55 -19.68 -6.88
C ASN A 491 19.82 -19.63 -8.39
N ASN A 492 19.09 -18.77 -9.11
CA ASN A 492 19.28 -18.50 -10.53
C ASN A 492 19.76 -17.05 -10.74
N SER A 493 20.25 -16.72 -11.94
CA SER A 493 20.52 -15.30 -12.25
C SER A 493 19.21 -14.51 -12.30
N ALA A 494 18.20 -14.99 -13.03
CA ALA A 494 16.82 -14.52 -12.91
C ALA A 494 15.93 -15.66 -12.41
N GLY A 495 14.97 -15.43 -11.52
CA GLY A 495 13.98 -16.43 -11.17
C GLY A 495 13.06 -16.66 -12.37
N ILE A 496 12.34 -15.62 -12.76
CA ILE A 496 11.48 -15.59 -13.95
C ILE A 496 11.91 -14.40 -14.82
N ASN A 497 12.22 -14.63 -16.09
CA ASN A 497 12.54 -13.59 -17.06
C ASN A 497 11.52 -13.59 -18.20
N LEU A 498 10.94 -12.42 -18.49
CA LEU A 498 10.10 -12.16 -19.64
C LEU A 498 10.85 -11.18 -20.56
N TRP A 499 11.09 -11.61 -21.80
CA TRP A 499 11.69 -10.77 -22.85
C TRP A 499 10.74 -10.67 -24.03
N HIS A 500 10.27 -9.45 -24.35
CA HIS A 500 9.30 -9.21 -25.43
C HIS A 500 8.01 -10.03 -25.26
N SER A 501 7.60 -10.27 -24.02
CA SER A 501 6.50 -11.17 -23.67
C SER A 501 5.36 -10.40 -23.00
N SER A 502 4.12 -10.61 -23.43
CA SER A 502 2.94 -9.85 -22.98
C SER A 502 1.75 -10.75 -22.70
N ASN A 503 0.79 -10.28 -21.90
CA ASN A 503 -0.42 -11.05 -21.53
C ASN A 503 -0.09 -12.40 -20.87
N ASN A 504 0.89 -12.42 -19.98
CA ASN A 504 1.21 -13.57 -19.14
C ASN A 504 0.81 -13.30 -17.68
N ILE A 505 0.58 -14.37 -16.93
CA ILE A 505 0.18 -14.33 -15.51
C ILE A 505 1.23 -15.04 -14.68
N ILE A 506 1.75 -14.38 -13.65
CA ILE A 506 2.72 -14.92 -12.68
C ILE A 506 2.08 -14.82 -11.30
N GLU A 507 1.70 -15.96 -10.70
CA GLU A 507 0.99 -15.96 -9.42
C GLU A 507 1.30 -17.11 -8.47
N TYR A 508 1.28 -16.88 -7.15
CA TYR A 508 1.54 -17.92 -6.13
C TYR A 508 2.90 -18.61 -6.24
N ASN A 509 3.92 -17.94 -6.78
CA ASN A 509 5.27 -18.50 -6.84
C ASN A 509 6.09 -18.10 -5.61
N ASN A 510 7.01 -18.98 -5.20
CA ASN A 510 8.02 -18.71 -4.20
C ASN A 510 9.38 -18.53 -4.90
N ILE A 511 9.87 -17.29 -4.94
CA ILE A 511 11.02 -16.88 -5.74
C ILE A 511 12.10 -16.34 -4.81
N VAL A 512 13.15 -17.13 -4.60
CA VAL A 512 14.08 -16.91 -3.48
C VAL A 512 15.54 -16.96 -3.91
N ASP A 513 16.36 -16.03 -3.42
CA ASP A 513 17.82 -16.02 -3.62
C ASP A 513 18.26 -16.03 -5.11
N ASN A 514 17.59 -15.26 -5.96
CA ASN A 514 18.02 -15.03 -7.35
C ASN A 514 18.66 -13.64 -7.51
N SER A 515 19.43 -13.39 -8.58
CA SER A 515 19.93 -12.02 -8.81
C SER A 515 18.77 -11.06 -9.18
N ALA A 516 17.84 -11.51 -10.01
CA ALA A 516 16.52 -10.88 -10.16
C ALA A 516 15.44 -11.91 -9.84
N GLY A 517 14.43 -11.55 -9.06
CA GLY A 517 13.30 -12.44 -8.77
C GLY A 517 12.45 -12.62 -10.02
N ILE A 518 11.78 -11.54 -10.43
CA ILE A 518 11.00 -11.47 -11.67
C ILE A 518 11.51 -10.28 -12.49
N ASP A 519 11.86 -10.52 -13.75
CA ASP A 519 12.45 -9.53 -14.64
C ASP A 519 11.62 -9.40 -15.91
N LEU A 520 11.01 -8.23 -16.14
CA LEU A 520 10.22 -7.91 -17.31
C LEU A 520 10.99 -6.92 -18.16
N VAL A 521 11.37 -7.36 -19.36
CA VAL A 521 12.19 -6.57 -20.31
C VAL A 521 11.44 -6.47 -21.63
N TYR A 522 11.12 -5.25 -22.05
CA TYR A 522 10.25 -4.97 -23.22
C TYR A 522 8.92 -5.75 -23.18
N SER A 523 8.38 -5.97 -21.98
CA SER A 523 7.34 -6.96 -21.68
C SER A 523 6.15 -6.31 -20.98
N SER A 524 5.28 -5.71 -21.79
CA SER A 524 4.09 -4.98 -21.33
C SER A 524 2.87 -5.88 -21.16
N ASN A 525 1.83 -5.42 -20.45
CA ASN A 525 0.53 -6.10 -20.32
C ASN A 525 0.58 -7.46 -19.62
N ASN A 526 1.43 -7.65 -18.62
CA ASN A 526 1.49 -8.87 -17.80
C ASN A 526 0.88 -8.63 -16.41
N VAL A 527 0.52 -9.72 -15.73
CA VAL A 527 -0.03 -9.70 -14.37
C VAL A 527 0.90 -10.47 -13.43
N VAL A 528 1.41 -9.80 -12.40
CA VAL A 528 2.26 -10.37 -11.33
C VAL A 528 1.53 -10.21 -10.00
N LYS A 529 1.02 -11.30 -9.43
CA LYS A 529 0.20 -11.21 -8.21
C LYS A 529 0.39 -12.34 -7.22
N TYR A 530 0.24 -12.06 -5.93
CA TYR A 530 0.28 -13.09 -4.88
C TYR A 530 1.56 -13.93 -4.86
N ASN A 531 2.70 -13.38 -5.30
CA ASN A 531 3.99 -14.07 -5.22
C ASN A 531 4.72 -13.72 -3.91
N ASN A 532 5.45 -14.69 -3.39
CA ASN A 532 6.42 -14.48 -2.33
C ASN A 532 7.82 -14.35 -2.95
N ILE A 533 8.40 -13.15 -2.83
CA ILE A 533 9.65 -12.76 -3.47
C ILE A 533 10.61 -12.40 -2.35
N THR A 534 11.72 -13.12 -2.24
CA THR A 534 12.57 -13.04 -1.05
C THR A 534 14.05 -13.08 -1.39
N ASN A 535 14.81 -12.16 -0.80
CA ASN A 535 16.27 -12.08 -0.86
C ASN A 535 16.84 -12.07 -2.28
N ASN A 536 16.10 -11.53 -3.24
CA ASN A 536 16.62 -11.28 -4.58
C ASN A 536 17.39 -9.95 -4.61
N TYR A 537 18.32 -9.75 -5.55
CA TYR A 537 18.95 -8.42 -5.65
C TYR A 537 17.96 -7.37 -6.21
N TYR A 538 17.18 -7.76 -7.21
CA TYR A 538 15.94 -7.10 -7.60
C TYR A 538 14.76 -8.02 -7.31
N GLY A 539 13.70 -7.56 -6.64
CA GLY A 539 12.51 -8.38 -6.40
C GLY A 539 11.70 -8.54 -7.69
N VAL A 540 11.09 -7.45 -8.15
CA VAL A 540 10.50 -7.31 -9.49
C VAL A 540 11.18 -6.16 -10.20
N ARG A 541 11.63 -6.36 -11.44
CA ARG A 541 12.19 -5.29 -12.27
C ARG A 541 11.35 -5.11 -13.53
N LEU A 542 10.97 -3.86 -13.80
CA LEU A 542 10.35 -3.43 -15.04
C LEU A 542 11.35 -2.60 -15.84
N LEU A 543 11.67 -3.05 -17.05
CA LEU A 543 12.54 -2.36 -17.99
C LEU A 543 11.81 -2.23 -19.33
N ASP A 544 11.52 -1.00 -19.76
CA ASP A 544 10.75 -0.74 -20.99
C ASP A 544 9.42 -1.53 -21.04
N SER A 545 8.77 -1.68 -19.89
CA SER A 545 7.68 -2.64 -19.65
C SER A 545 6.49 -1.95 -19.00
N SER A 546 5.65 -1.38 -19.84
CA SER A 546 4.47 -0.59 -19.44
C SER A 546 3.20 -1.43 -19.27
N SER A 547 2.16 -0.86 -18.68
CA SER A 547 0.82 -1.47 -18.61
C SER A 547 0.78 -2.85 -17.94
N ASN A 548 1.67 -3.12 -16.99
CA ASN A 548 1.64 -4.32 -16.17
C ASN A 548 0.82 -4.10 -14.89
N VAL A 549 0.26 -5.19 -14.35
CA VAL A 549 -0.46 -5.21 -13.07
C VAL A 549 0.37 -5.98 -12.04
N ILE A 550 0.84 -5.29 -11.01
CA ILE A 550 1.61 -5.87 -9.90
C ILE A 550 0.79 -5.71 -8.62
N VAL A 551 0.17 -6.78 -8.13
CA VAL A 551 -0.79 -6.68 -7.01
C VAL A 551 -0.59 -7.74 -5.94
N SER A 552 -0.67 -7.34 -4.66
CA SER A 552 -0.65 -8.27 -3.53
C SER A 552 0.56 -9.21 -3.49
N ASN A 553 1.74 -8.76 -3.91
CA ASN A 553 3.00 -9.50 -3.75
C ASN A 553 3.66 -9.13 -2.42
N VAL A 554 4.41 -10.09 -1.87
CA VAL A 554 5.17 -9.93 -0.64
C VAL A 554 6.66 -9.96 -0.98
N PHE A 555 7.33 -8.86 -0.73
CA PHE A 555 8.77 -8.67 -0.88
C PHE A 555 9.45 -8.72 0.49
N VAL A 556 10.54 -9.49 0.61
CA VAL A 556 11.32 -9.58 1.85
C VAL A 556 12.81 -9.51 1.50
N GLY A 557 13.48 -8.46 1.95
CA GLY A 557 14.89 -8.22 1.60
C GLY A 557 15.12 -7.76 0.16
N ASP A 558 14.04 -7.45 -0.57
CA ASP A 558 14.02 -7.00 -1.97
C ASP A 558 12.81 -6.07 -2.21
N GLY A 559 12.57 -5.66 -3.46
CA GLY A 559 11.49 -4.73 -3.82
C GLY A 559 11.27 -4.58 -5.32
N LEU A 560 10.57 -3.51 -5.70
CA LEU A 560 10.30 -3.15 -7.09
C LEU A 560 11.41 -2.23 -7.64
N LEU A 561 11.71 -2.35 -8.94
CA LEU A 561 12.53 -1.38 -9.68
C LEU A 561 11.84 -1.05 -11.00
N VAL A 562 11.78 0.24 -11.37
CA VAL A 562 11.01 0.71 -12.52
C VAL A 562 11.84 1.63 -13.42
N TYR A 563 12.19 1.15 -14.61
CA TYR A 563 12.96 1.91 -15.58
C TYR A 563 12.23 1.99 -16.92
N ASP A 564 11.97 3.22 -17.38
CA ASP A 564 11.26 3.52 -18.64
C ASP A 564 9.96 2.72 -18.81
N SER A 565 9.22 2.61 -17.70
CA SER A 565 8.07 1.72 -17.59
C SER A 565 6.93 2.48 -16.91
N TYR A 566 5.84 2.67 -17.63
CA TYR A 566 4.74 3.56 -17.25
C TYR A 566 3.37 2.89 -17.45
N ASN A 567 2.31 3.57 -17.01
CA ASN A 567 0.94 3.09 -16.94
C ASN A 567 0.82 1.75 -16.21
N ASN A 568 1.63 1.51 -15.19
CA ASN A 568 1.60 0.26 -14.44
C ASN A 568 0.63 0.39 -13.25
N THR A 569 -0.11 -0.67 -12.96
CA THR A 569 -0.97 -0.74 -11.77
C THR A 569 -0.25 -1.48 -10.67
N VAL A 570 0.17 -0.77 -9.62
CA VAL A 570 0.90 -1.36 -8.49
C VAL A 570 0.09 -1.14 -7.21
N LEU A 571 -0.55 -2.20 -6.71
CA LEU A 571 -1.50 -2.11 -5.58
C LEU A 571 -1.22 -3.18 -4.52
N ASP A 572 -1.44 -2.86 -3.25
CA ASP A 572 -1.42 -3.81 -2.13
C ASP A 572 -0.16 -4.68 -2.00
N ASN A 573 0.99 -4.19 -2.50
CA ASN A 573 2.26 -4.90 -2.34
C ASN A 573 2.92 -4.48 -1.03
N THR A 574 3.60 -5.43 -0.38
CA THR A 574 4.34 -5.16 0.85
C THR A 574 5.83 -5.43 0.67
N VAL A 575 6.66 -4.56 1.23
CA VAL A 575 8.11 -4.69 1.35
C VAL A 575 8.45 -4.76 2.83
N ASN A 576 8.99 -5.89 3.26
CA ASN A 576 9.32 -6.17 4.66
C ASN A 576 8.13 -5.95 5.61
N GLY A 577 6.93 -6.34 5.17
CA GLY A 577 5.70 -6.21 5.94
C GLY A 577 5.07 -4.80 5.94
N LYS A 578 5.63 -3.86 5.16
CA LYS A 578 5.13 -2.47 5.05
C LYS A 578 4.66 -2.17 3.63
N PRO A 579 3.74 -1.23 3.41
CA PRO A 579 3.30 -0.84 2.07
C PRO A 579 4.44 -0.40 1.14
N LEU A 580 4.39 -0.85 -0.11
CA LEU A 580 5.14 -0.27 -1.21
C LEU A 580 4.32 0.88 -1.80
N ILE A 581 4.88 2.09 -1.79
CA ILE A 581 4.23 3.27 -2.38
C ILE A 581 4.72 3.42 -3.81
N TYR A 582 3.79 3.28 -4.75
CA TYR A 582 4.00 3.56 -6.17
C TYR A 582 3.07 4.70 -6.57
N LEU A 583 3.64 5.83 -6.97
CA LEU A 583 2.88 6.96 -7.51
C LEU A 583 3.25 7.17 -8.96
N GLU A 584 2.24 7.30 -9.82
CA GLU A 584 2.44 7.57 -11.23
C GLU A 584 1.56 8.72 -11.72
N ASN A 585 2.16 9.68 -12.43
CA ASN A 585 1.48 10.89 -12.93
C ASN A 585 0.78 11.70 -11.81
N VAL A 586 1.30 11.63 -10.59
CA VAL A 586 0.76 12.32 -9.42
C VAL A 586 1.52 13.62 -9.18
N GLY A 587 0.83 14.64 -8.67
CA GLY A 587 1.52 15.80 -8.14
C GLY A 587 0.88 16.41 -6.90
N ASN A 588 1.64 17.28 -6.22
CA ASN A 588 1.22 17.94 -4.98
C ASN A 588 0.85 16.96 -3.86
N HIS A 589 1.65 15.90 -3.69
CA HIS A 589 1.36 14.83 -2.73
C HIS A 589 2.49 14.67 -1.71
N ILE A 590 2.15 14.22 -0.50
CA ILE A 590 3.10 14.00 0.58
C ILE A 590 3.13 12.50 0.89
N VAL A 591 4.34 11.91 0.87
CA VAL A 591 4.59 10.54 1.28
C VAL A 591 5.29 10.55 2.63
N SER A 592 4.62 10.02 3.66
CA SER A 592 5.12 9.87 5.03
C SER A 592 4.56 8.60 5.68
N GLY A 593 4.97 8.30 6.92
CA GLY A 593 4.44 7.16 7.68
C GLY A 593 5.26 5.88 7.54
N ASN A 594 4.61 4.72 7.76
CA ASN A 594 5.29 3.43 7.81
C ASN A 594 5.39 2.76 6.42
N VAL A 595 6.34 3.23 5.61
CA VAL A 595 6.53 2.78 4.22
C VAL A 595 7.72 1.82 4.11
N GLY A 596 7.61 0.79 3.26
CA GLY A 596 8.68 -0.16 2.97
C GLY A 596 9.57 0.24 1.79
N GLN A 597 9.00 0.89 0.78
CA GLN A 597 9.69 1.39 -0.41
C GLN A 597 8.88 2.51 -1.07
N VAL A 598 9.55 3.47 -1.73
CA VAL A 598 8.92 4.53 -2.53
C VAL A 598 9.40 4.50 -3.98
N VAL A 599 8.47 4.48 -4.92
CA VAL A 599 8.72 4.57 -6.38
C VAL A 599 7.83 5.65 -6.97
N LEU A 600 8.43 6.65 -7.62
CA LEU A 600 7.75 7.79 -8.22
C LEU A 600 8.02 7.82 -9.74
N VAL A 601 6.95 7.78 -10.55
CA VAL A 601 7.03 7.74 -12.01
C VAL A 601 6.25 8.91 -12.59
N ASN A 602 6.89 9.77 -13.38
CA ASN A 602 6.23 10.94 -13.99
C ASN A 602 5.55 11.89 -12.98
N CYS A 603 6.08 12.00 -11.77
CA CYS A 603 5.46 12.81 -10.71
C CYS A 603 5.99 14.26 -10.68
N TYR A 604 5.24 15.15 -10.05
CA TYR A 604 5.62 16.56 -9.90
C TYR A 604 5.27 17.13 -8.53
N ASN A 605 6.17 17.86 -7.87
CA ASN A 605 5.89 18.47 -6.56
C ASN A 605 5.44 17.45 -5.50
N ILE A 606 6.21 16.38 -5.35
CA ILE A 606 6.02 15.39 -4.30
C ILE A 606 6.91 15.75 -3.10
N THR A 607 6.41 15.58 -1.88
CA THR A 607 7.25 15.64 -0.68
C THR A 607 7.40 14.24 -0.08
N VAL A 608 8.60 13.69 0.01
CA VAL A 608 8.87 12.40 0.69
C VAL A 608 9.60 12.69 2.00
N THR A 609 8.97 12.39 3.14
CA THR A 609 9.47 12.83 4.44
C THR A 609 9.29 11.84 5.58
N ASN A 610 10.25 11.84 6.51
CA ASN A 610 10.23 11.08 7.77
C ASN A 610 10.09 9.56 7.60
N LEU A 611 10.63 8.99 6.52
CA LEU A 611 10.56 7.55 6.28
C LEU A 611 11.80 6.81 6.80
N ASN A 612 11.60 5.54 7.18
CA ASN A 612 12.68 4.61 7.50
C ASN A 612 12.65 3.43 6.52
N LEU A 613 13.47 3.54 5.48
CA LEU A 613 13.48 2.67 4.29
C LEU A 613 14.72 1.80 4.32
N SER A 614 14.53 0.51 4.56
CA SER A 614 15.62 -0.45 4.66
C SER A 614 15.28 -1.83 4.12
N SER A 615 16.34 -2.57 3.74
CA SER A 615 16.26 -3.93 3.24
C SER A 615 15.36 -4.08 2.00
N THR A 616 15.38 -3.11 1.10
CA THR A 616 14.70 -3.17 -0.20
C THR A 616 15.67 -3.05 -1.38
N THR A 617 15.17 -3.25 -2.60
CA THR A 617 15.92 -3.09 -3.84
C THR A 617 16.45 -1.65 -4.00
N VAL A 618 15.58 -0.65 -3.93
CA VAL A 618 15.95 0.77 -3.91
C VAL A 618 15.08 1.45 -2.86
N GLY A 619 15.67 2.23 -1.96
CA GLY A 619 14.90 2.92 -0.91
C GLY A 619 13.88 3.88 -1.50
N ILE A 620 14.36 4.85 -2.27
CA ILE A 620 13.52 5.82 -3.00
C ILE A 620 13.98 5.89 -4.47
N GLU A 621 13.04 5.65 -5.38
CA GLU A 621 13.26 5.72 -6.83
C GLU A 621 12.42 6.84 -7.46
N LEU A 622 13.06 7.70 -8.25
CA LEU A 622 12.45 8.74 -9.06
C LEU A 622 12.75 8.47 -10.53
N TRP A 623 11.70 8.30 -11.33
CA TRP A 623 11.78 8.25 -12.78
C TRP A 623 10.93 9.38 -13.38
N ASN A 624 11.56 10.23 -14.19
CA ASN A 624 10.95 11.43 -14.78
C ASN A 624 10.15 12.28 -13.76
N THR A 625 10.64 12.39 -12.53
CA THR A 625 9.97 13.07 -11.43
C THR A 625 10.68 14.37 -11.09
N ASN A 626 9.93 15.47 -11.04
CA ASN A 626 10.51 16.81 -11.01
C ASN A 626 9.92 17.67 -9.88
N ASN A 627 10.64 18.73 -9.50
CA ASN A 627 10.17 19.75 -8.54
C ASN A 627 9.75 19.19 -7.19
N SER A 628 10.34 18.07 -6.77
CA SER A 628 9.97 17.34 -5.54
C SER A 628 10.99 17.56 -4.43
N VAL A 629 10.57 17.34 -3.18
CA VAL A 629 11.39 17.53 -1.97
C VAL A 629 11.50 16.22 -1.20
N LEU A 630 12.71 15.73 -1.00
CA LEU A 630 12.99 14.50 -0.25
C LEU A 630 13.77 14.89 1.01
N LYS A 631 13.15 14.76 2.20
CA LYS A 631 13.77 15.24 3.43
C LYS A 631 13.54 14.39 4.67
N TYR A 632 14.48 14.42 5.61
CA TYR A 632 14.37 13.73 6.90
C TYR A 632 14.14 12.20 6.79
N ASN A 633 14.58 11.58 5.70
CA ASN A 633 14.45 10.14 5.51
C ASN A 633 15.71 9.41 5.99
N ASN A 634 15.53 8.24 6.59
CA ASN A 634 16.57 7.27 6.86
C ASN A 634 16.52 6.17 5.78
N ILE A 635 17.50 6.18 4.87
CA ILE A 635 17.58 5.32 3.69
C ILE A 635 18.81 4.44 3.82
N ALA A 636 18.65 3.25 4.38
CA ALA A 636 19.80 2.42 4.75
C ALA A 636 19.67 0.93 4.48
N ASN A 637 20.79 0.27 4.22
CA ASN A 637 20.87 -1.18 3.98
C ASN A 637 20.05 -1.67 2.77
N ASN A 638 19.92 -0.85 1.73
CA ASN A 638 19.21 -1.18 0.49
C ASN A 638 20.17 -1.63 -0.62
N GLY A 639 19.63 -2.14 -1.72
CA GLY A 639 20.38 -2.37 -2.96
C GLY A 639 20.99 -1.07 -3.49
N GLY A 640 20.14 -0.05 -3.72
CA GLY A 640 20.51 1.35 -3.92
C GLY A 640 19.81 2.27 -2.90
N GLY A 641 20.41 3.39 -2.54
CA GLY A 641 19.81 4.33 -1.60
C GLY A 641 18.67 5.14 -2.22
N LEU A 642 19.03 6.22 -2.91
CA LEU A 642 18.12 7.17 -3.54
C LEU A 642 18.53 7.32 -5.01
N VAL A 643 17.63 7.06 -5.96
CA VAL A 643 17.96 7.02 -7.39
C VAL A 643 17.07 7.98 -8.18
N LEU A 644 17.69 8.86 -8.97
CA LEU A 644 17.04 9.80 -9.88
C LEU A 644 17.42 9.45 -11.30
N VAL A 645 16.41 9.21 -12.13
CA VAL A 645 16.56 9.00 -13.58
C VAL A 645 15.67 9.98 -14.31
N TYR A 646 16.23 10.77 -15.22
CA TYR A 646 15.52 11.86 -15.93
C TYR A 646 14.77 12.82 -14.99
N SER A 647 15.26 13.00 -13.76
CA SER A 647 14.54 13.65 -12.68
C SER A 647 15.27 14.92 -12.24
N SER A 648 14.71 16.07 -12.59
CA SER A 648 15.36 17.38 -12.47
C SER A 648 14.62 18.32 -11.53
N ASN A 649 15.31 19.36 -11.04
CA ASN A 649 14.73 20.39 -10.17
C ASN A 649 14.22 19.86 -8.82
N ASN A 650 14.79 18.79 -8.28
CA ASN A 650 14.41 18.24 -6.97
C ASN A 650 15.33 18.77 -5.86
N VAL A 651 14.82 18.78 -4.63
CA VAL A 651 15.58 19.12 -3.41
C VAL A 651 15.70 17.88 -2.53
N ILE A 652 16.93 17.50 -2.21
CA ILE A 652 17.25 16.35 -1.35
C ILE A 652 18.01 16.91 -0.14
N GLU A 653 17.37 16.92 1.03
CA GLU A 653 17.94 17.59 2.20
C GLU A 653 17.73 16.85 3.52
N TYR A 654 18.68 16.93 4.44
CA TYR A 654 18.56 16.38 5.79
C TYR A 654 18.24 14.87 5.85
N ASN A 655 18.67 14.09 4.85
CA ASN A 655 18.49 12.63 4.84
C ASN A 655 19.72 11.91 5.39
N ASN A 656 19.50 10.76 6.01
CA ASN A 656 20.56 9.81 6.36
C ASN A 656 20.58 8.66 5.36
N ILE A 657 21.61 8.58 4.51
CA ILE A 657 21.72 7.67 3.38
C ILE A 657 22.96 6.79 3.58
N ALA A 658 22.76 5.59 4.12
CA ALA A 658 23.89 4.83 4.66
C ALA A 658 23.85 3.31 4.43
N ASN A 659 25.01 2.68 4.33
CA ASN A 659 25.15 1.22 4.26
C ASN A 659 24.44 0.57 3.04
N ASN A 660 24.19 1.31 1.96
CA ASN A 660 23.59 0.76 0.76
C ASN A 660 24.63 -0.05 -0.04
N LYS A 661 24.18 -1.10 -0.74
CA LYS A 661 25.06 -2.06 -1.43
C LYS A 661 25.72 -1.49 -2.69
N ALA A 662 25.02 -0.63 -3.41
CA ALA A 662 25.53 0.14 -4.54
C ALA A 662 25.86 1.56 -4.07
N TYR A 663 25.37 2.57 -4.77
CA TYR A 663 25.55 3.98 -4.42
C TYR A 663 24.54 4.47 -3.37
N GLY A 664 24.92 5.52 -2.64
CA GLY A 664 24.04 6.26 -1.75
C GLY A 664 23.00 7.05 -2.53
N ILE A 665 23.45 8.00 -3.37
CA ILE A 665 22.60 8.75 -4.29
C ILE A 665 23.08 8.56 -5.74
N GLY A 666 22.19 8.18 -6.64
CA GLY A 666 22.48 8.07 -8.09
C GLY A 666 21.67 9.07 -8.89
N LEU A 667 22.31 9.78 -9.80
CA LEU A 667 21.68 10.74 -10.71
C LEU A 667 22.06 10.42 -12.15
N GLU A 668 21.08 10.00 -12.94
CA GLU A 668 21.23 9.70 -14.36
C GLU A 668 20.37 10.66 -15.17
N TYR A 669 21.00 11.44 -16.05
CA TYR A 669 20.33 12.45 -16.88
C TYR A 669 19.44 13.41 -16.07
N SER A 670 19.88 13.75 -14.85
CA SER A 670 19.09 14.39 -13.80
C SER A 670 19.78 15.68 -13.37
N SER A 671 19.31 16.81 -13.90
CA SER A 671 20.00 18.10 -13.80
C SER A 671 19.26 19.08 -12.88
N ASN A 672 19.94 20.16 -12.46
CA ASN A 672 19.33 21.25 -11.67
C ASN A 672 18.75 20.81 -10.31
N ASN A 673 19.25 19.72 -9.71
CA ASN A 673 18.85 19.30 -8.36
C ASN A 673 19.69 19.98 -7.28
N VAL A 674 19.14 20.10 -6.08
CA VAL A 674 19.82 20.63 -4.89
C VAL A 674 19.96 19.52 -3.87
N ILE A 675 21.19 19.13 -3.55
CA ILE A 675 21.53 18.05 -2.61
C ILE A 675 22.33 18.68 -1.48
N VAL A 676 21.68 18.92 -0.33
CA VAL A 676 22.30 19.67 0.77
C VAL A 676 22.02 19.06 2.12
N HIS A 677 22.95 19.17 3.07
CA HIS A 677 22.73 18.75 4.46
C HIS A 677 22.36 17.27 4.65
N ASN A 678 22.80 16.38 3.76
CA ASN A 678 22.59 14.94 3.89
C ASN A 678 23.80 14.25 4.54
N ASN A 679 23.55 13.17 5.27
CA ASN A 679 24.57 12.27 5.78
C ASN A 679 24.70 11.07 4.84
N ILE A 680 25.77 11.02 4.03
CA ILE A 680 26.00 9.99 3.02
C ILE A 680 27.17 9.13 3.48
N ALA A 681 26.87 7.98 4.10
CA ALA A 681 27.84 7.28 4.93
C ALA A 681 27.91 5.77 4.70
N ASN A 682 29.12 5.22 4.61
CA ASN A 682 29.39 3.78 4.56
C ASN A 682 28.65 3.04 3.44
N ASN A 683 28.38 3.69 2.31
CA ASN A 683 27.81 3.02 1.14
C ASN A 683 28.92 2.20 0.47
N LYS A 684 28.62 0.96 0.08
CA LYS A 684 29.64 0.01 -0.41
C LYS A 684 30.20 0.40 -1.77
N GLY A 685 29.37 1.02 -2.62
CA GLY A 685 29.80 1.68 -3.85
C GLY A 685 30.12 3.15 -3.56
N GLU A 686 29.45 4.02 -4.31
CA GLU A 686 29.71 5.46 -4.27
C GLU A 686 28.85 6.18 -3.24
N GLY A 687 29.35 7.29 -2.68
CA GLY A 687 28.49 8.23 -1.96
C GLY A 687 27.47 8.85 -2.90
N ILE A 688 27.97 9.48 -3.97
CA ILE A 688 27.19 9.99 -5.09
C ILE A 688 27.73 9.46 -6.43
N TYR A 689 26.82 9.00 -7.30
CA TYR A 689 27.09 8.66 -8.69
C TYR A 689 26.35 9.62 -9.62
N LEU A 690 27.07 10.24 -10.56
CA LEU A 690 26.54 11.20 -11.54
C LEU A 690 26.84 10.74 -12.96
N LEU A 691 25.81 10.62 -13.79
CA LEU A 691 25.91 10.33 -15.22
C LEU A 691 25.10 11.34 -16.02
N ALA A 692 25.77 12.15 -16.82
CA ALA A 692 25.16 13.20 -17.65
C ALA A 692 24.17 14.10 -16.88
N SER A 693 24.52 14.44 -15.63
CA SER A 693 23.67 15.13 -14.64
C SER A 693 24.36 16.41 -14.22
N SER A 694 24.03 17.53 -14.89
CA SER A 694 24.74 18.81 -14.71
C SER A 694 23.90 19.86 -13.97
N ASN A 695 24.51 20.96 -13.59
CA ASN A 695 23.91 22.09 -12.89
C ASN A 695 23.27 21.72 -11.53
N ASN A 696 23.71 20.64 -10.90
CA ASN A 696 23.29 20.31 -9.55
C ASN A 696 24.13 21.09 -8.54
N VAL A 697 23.51 21.45 -7.41
CA VAL A 697 24.19 22.08 -6.26
C VAL A 697 24.32 21.02 -5.17
N ILE A 698 25.56 20.63 -4.85
CA ILE A 698 25.89 19.57 -3.90
C ILE A 698 26.79 20.17 -2.82
N ALA A 699 26.22 20.63 -1.71
CA ALA A 699 26.98 21.35 -0.68
C ALA A 699 26.46 21.09 0.74
N GLY A 700 27.31 21.24 1.75
CA GLY A 700 26.93 21.05 3.15
C GLY A 700 26.54 19.62 3.51
N ASN A 701 26.94 18.62 2.72
CA ASN A 701 26.71 17.20 3.00
C ASN A 701 27.91 16.58 3.74
N ASN A 702 27.68 15.47 4.44
CA ASN A 702 28.72 14.65 5.03
C ASN A 702 28.97 13.41 4.16
N PHE A 703 30.15 13.35 3.53
CA PHE A 703 30.61 12.18 2.79
C PHE A 703 31.57 11.35 3.66
N ILE A 704 31.09 10.21 4.14
CA ILE A 704 31.78 9.42 5.15
C ILE A 704 32.02 7.98 4.65
N ASN A 705 33.28 7.54 4.68
CA ASN A 705 33.69 6.14 4.50
C ASN A 705 33.04 5.42 3.30
N SER A 706 32.95 6.11 2.15
CA SER A 706 32.46 5.56 0.89
C SER A 706 33.45 5.92 -0.23
N ARG A 707 33.33 5.36 -1.43
CA ARG A 707 33.94 6.00 -2.61
C ARG A 707 33.18 7.30 -2.85
N GLN A 708 33.72 8.44 -2.43
CA GLN A 708 32.90 9.65 -2.20
C GLN A 708 32.04 10.05 -3.41
N VAL A 709 32.65 10.18 -4.58
CA VAL A 709 31.97 10.61 -5.82
C VAL A 709 32.52 9.85 -7.03
N ILE A 710 31.62 9.52 -7.97
CA ILE A 710 31.95 9.28 -9.37
C ILE A 710 31.12 10.23 -10.24
N SER A 711 31.78 10.88 -11.19
CA SER A 711 31.15 11.83 -12.11
C SER A 711 31.53 11.53 -13.56
N TYR A 712 30.53 11.43 -14.44
CA TYR A 712 30.69 11.28 -15.88
C TYR A 712 29.88 12.35 -16.61
N HIS A 713 30.55 13.23 -17.37
CA HIS A 713 29.91 14.26 -18.18
C HIS A 713 28.93 15.13 -17.37
N SER A 714 29.27 15.46 -16.13
CA SER A 714 28.35 16.05 -15.16
C SER A 714 28.98 17.27 -14.49
N ASP A 715 28.73 18.47 -15.02
CA ASP A 715 29.27 19.73 -14.49
C ASP A 715 28.39 20.26 -13.35
N ASN A 716 28.91 20.33 -12.12
CA ASN A 716 28.14 20.60 -10.91
C ASN A 716 28.86 21.57 -9.96
N THR A 717 28.07 22.19 -9.08
CA THR A 717 28.58 23.09 -8.04
C THR A 717 28.70 22.34 -6.72
N TRP A 718 29.89 22.32 -6.11
CA TRP A 718 30.20 21.52 -4.92
C TRP A 718 30.33 22.33 -3.62
N ASP A 719 30.09 23.64 -3.68
CA ASP A 719 30.16 24.55 -2.54
C ASP A 719 29.20 25.74 -2.71
N LEU A 720 28.87 26.42 -1.61
CA LEU A 720 28.03 27.63 -1.61
C LEU A 720 28.86 28.92 -1.56
N GLY A 721 30.17 28.83 -1.82
CA GLY A 721 31.10 29.93 -1.68
C GLY A 721 31.45 30.28 -0.23
N TYR A 722 32.35 31.25 -0.07
CA TYR A 722 32.72 31.79 1.24
C TYR A 722 31.67 32.79 1.76
N PRO A 723 31.29 32.78 3.05
CA PRO A 723 31.74 31.88 4.12
C PRO A 723 30.82 30.66 4.33
N MET A 724 29.90 30.38 3.40
CA MET A 724 28.91 29.31 3.57
C MET A 724 29.54 27.91 3.54
N GLY A 725 30.66 27.75 2.83
CA GLY A 725 31.41 26.50 2.75
C GLY A 725 30.83 25.49 1.76
N GLY A 726 31.44 24.30 1.75
CA GLY A 726 31.12 23.18 0.89
C GLY A 726 30.73 21.93 1.69
N ASN A 727 31.21 20.77 1.29
CA ASN A 727 30.91 19.49 1.92
C ASN A 727 32.01 19.08 2.91
N TYR A 728 31.67 18.17 3.81
CA TYR A 728 32.65 17.44 4.61
C TYR A 728 33.04 16.13 3.90
N TRP A 729 34.34 15.86 3.81
CA TRP A 729 34.91 14.69 3.11
C TRP A 729 35.82 13.91 4.05
N SER A 730 35.41 12.70 4.45
CA SER A 730 36.19 11.89 5.40
C SER A 730 37.58 11.44 4.92
N ASP A 731 37.82 11.49 3.62
CA ASP A 731 39.10 11.15 2.97
C ASP A 731 39.97 12.38 2.66
N HIS A 732 39.49 13.59 2.97
CA HIS A 732 40.25 14.82 2.78
C HIS A 732 41.08 15.17 4.01
N SER A 733 42.39 15.28 3.84
CA SER A 733 43.29 15.74 4.90
C SER A 733 43.21 17.25 5.02
N CYS A 734 42.31 17.73 5.87
CA CYS A 734 42.01 19.14 6.05
C CYS A 734 42.95 19.84 7.04
N THR A 735 43.44 21.03 6.68
CA THR A 735 44.03 22.02 7.61
C THR A 735 43.20 23.28 7.56
N ASP A 736 43.07 23.95 8.71
CA ASP A 736 42.29 25.18 8.88
C ASP A 736 43.14 26.22 9.61
N ARG A 737 44.07 26.82 8.85
CA ARG A 737 44.99 27.85 9.34
C ARG A 737 44.56 29.24 8.87
N TYR A 738 43.83 29.29 7.77
CA TYR A 738 43.47 30.50 7.07
C TYR A 738 41.95 30.63 6.88
N ARG A 739 41.50 31.88 6.75
CA ARG A 739 40.13 32.27 6.47
C ARG A 739 40.05 33.11 5.19
N GLY A 740 38.84 33.54 4.86
CA GLY A 740 38.55 34.43 3.74
C GLY A 740 38.34 33.70 2.43
N SER A 741 37.83 34.42 1.43
CA SER A 741 37.47 33.85 0.12
C SER A 741 38.65 33.21 -0.65
N TYR A 742 39.89 33.59 -0.33
CA TYR A 742 41.12 33.01 -0.90
C TYR A 742 41.86 32.07 0.06
N GLN A 743 41.34 31.84 1.27
CA GLN A 743 41.95 30.99 2.30
C GLN A 743 43.43 31.36 2.57
N ASN A 744 43.69 32.66 2.75
CA ASN A 744 45.04 33.22 2.93
C ASN A 744 45.16 34.24 4.06
N GLU A 745 44.07 34.54 4.77
CA GLU A 745 44.08 35.40 5.96
C GLU A 745 44.27 34.53 7.21
N THR A 746 45.15 34.89 8.14
CA THR A 746 45.37 34.06 9.35
C THR A 746 44.14 33.98 10.25
N GLU A 747 44.05 32.92 11.06
CA GLU A 747 42.95 32.55 11.98
C GLU A 747 41.86 31.75 11.26
N GLY A 748 41.94 30.42 11.37
CA GLY A 748 41.01 29.47 10.76
C GLY A 748 39.54 29.68 11.15
N ASP A 749 38.63 29.25 10.28
CA ASP A 749 37.19 29.51 10.36
C ASP A 749 36.30 28.26 10.16
N GLY A 750 36.88 27.07 10.24
CA GLY A 750 36.17 25.81 10.07
C GLY A 750 36.05 25.35 8.62
N ILE A 751 36.67 26.06 7.67
CA ILE A 751 36.80 25.71 6.26
C ILE A 751 38.24 25.26 5.99
N CYS A 752 38.42 24.26 5.14
CA CYS A 752 39.74 23.75 4.78
C CYS A 752 40.49 24.73 3.88
N ASP A 753 41.77 24.96 4.20
CA ASP A 753 42.68 25.80 3.42
C ASP A 753 42.86 25.31 1.96
N LYS A 754 42.60 24.02 1.71
CA LYS A 754 42.77 23.38 0.40
C LYS A 754 41.45 22.86 -0.16
N PRO A 755 41.19 23.10 -1.46
CA PRO A 755 40.01 22.58 -2.12
C PRO A 755 40.05 21.05 -2.23
N TYR A 756 38.88 20.42 -2.31
CA TYR A 756 38.73 19.00 -2.61
C TYR A 756 38.48 18.82 -4.11
N PRO A 757 39.34 18.06 -4.84
CA PRO A 757 39.16 17.83 -6.26
C PRO A 757 38.12 16.73 -6.54
N ILE A 758 37.19 16.98 -7.45
CA ILE A 758 36.25 16.00 -7.99
C ILE A 758 36.64 15.72 -9.44
N TYR A 759 37.01 14.48 -9.74
CA TYR A 759 37.37 14.08 -11.10
C TYR A 759 36.12 13.74 -11.92
N ASP A 760 35.96 14.37 -13.09
CA ASP A 760 34.93 14.01 -14.06
C ASP A 760 35.58 13.30 -15.26
N GLU A 761 35.21 12.04 -15.43
CA GLU A 761 35.77 11.16 -16.48
C GLU A 761 35.33 11.56 -17.89
N GLY A 762 34.25 12.33 -18.04
CA GLY A 762 33.67 12.69 -19.33
C GLY A 762 34.28 13.95 -19.98
N TYR A 763 34.77 14.89 -19.18
CA TYR A 763 35.34 16.15 -19.68
C TYR A 763 36.87 16.22 -19.63
N ASN A 764 37.55 15.16 -19.17
CA ASN A 764 39.00 15.16 -18.87
C ASN A 764 39.38 16.37 -17.98
N GLY A 765 38.58 16.63 -16.95
CA GLY A 765 38.70 17.84 -16.13
C GLY A 765 38.37 17.60 -14.65
N TYR A 766 38.86 18.49 -13.80
CA TYR A 766 38.54 18.51 -12.38
C TYR A 766 37.53 19.62 -12.09
N GLN A 767 36.50 19.27 -11.34
CA GLN A 767 35.68 20.20 -10.58
C GLN A 767 36.22 20.28 -9.15
N TYR A 768 35.79 21.28 -8.37
CA TYR A 768 36.30 21.49 -7.03
C TYR A 768 35.19 21.89 -6.07
N ASP A 769 35.20 21.28 -4.89
CA ASP A 769 34.68 21.91 -3.69
C ASP A 769 35.79 22.85 -3.18
N ARG A 770 35.58 24.16 -3.33
CA ARG A 770 36.59 25.17 -3.02
C ARG A 770 36.70 25.45 -1.53
N TYR A 771 35.66 25.12 -0.77
CA TYR A 771 35.55 25.43 0.65
C TYR A 771 35.14 24.20 1.46
N PRO A 772 35.89 23.07 1.41
CA PRO A 772 35.52 21.88 2.16
C PRO A 772 35.43 22.17 3.67
N LEU A 773 34.54 21.49 4.39
CA LEU A 773 34.37 21.71 5.82
C LEU A 773 35.35 20.86 6.64
N VAL A 774 35.89 21.42 7.73
CA VAL A 774 36.82 20.73 8.65
C VAL A 774 36.14 19.60 9.41
N ASN A 775 34.89 19.84 9.83
CA ASN A 775 34.12 18.93 10.66
C ASN A 775 32.82 18.54 9.94
N PRO A 776 32.28 17.33 10.21
CA PRO A 776 30.96 16.96 9.73
C PRO A 776 29.91 17.98 10.17
N VAL A 777 28.97 18.27 9.28
CA VAL A 777 27.78 19.09 9.58
C VAL A 777 26.90 18.33 10.56
N ASN A 778 26.46 19.01 11.62
CA ASN A 778 25.48 18.46 12.55
C ASN A 778 24.09 18.48 11.90
N ILE A 779 23.65 17.32 11.42
CA ILE A 779 22.34 17.11 10.81
C ILE A 779 21.37 16.72 11.93
N THR A 780 20.93 17.69 12.74
CA THR A 780 19.91 17.46 13.78
C THR A 780 18.52 17.66 13.21
N LEU A 781 17.63 16.68 13.45
CA LEU A 781 16.19 16.79 13.18
C LEU A 781 15.62 18.02 13.92
N PRO A 782 14.79 18.86 13.28
CA PRO A 782 14.02 19.84 14.01
C PRO A 782 13.08 19.09 14.96
N THR A 783 13.24 19.29 16.27
CA THR A 783 12.27 18.81 17.23
C THR A 783 10.95 19.56 16.99
N THR A 784 9.87 18.82 16.78
CA THR A 784 8.51 19.36 16.78
C THR A 784 8.23 19.91 18.18
N THR A 785 8.57 21.17 18.41
CA THR A 785 8.05 21.91 19.54
C THR A 785 6.59 22.21 19.22
N PRO A 786 5.62 21.83 20.08
CA PRO A 786 4.26 22.28 19.91
C PRO A 786 4.28 23.80 20.00
N VAL A 787 3.98 24.48 18.89
CA VAL A 787 3.64 25.90 18.96
C VAL A 787 2.27 25.97 19.62
N THR A 788 2.27 26.16 20.94
CA THR A 788 1.06 26.50 21.69
C THR A 788 0.62 27.88 21.24
N THR A 789 -0.21 27.96 20.20
CA THR A 789 -0.98 29.16 19.89
C THR A 789 -1.90 29.44 21.07
N THR A 790 -1.46 30.31 21.97
CA THR A 790 -2.31 30.90 22.99
C THR A 790 -3.26 31.86 22.29
N VAL A 791 -4.45 31.36 21.94
CA VAL A 791 -5.59 32.21 21.58
C VAL A 791 -5.95 33.00 22.83
N THR A 792 -5.46 34.23 22.90
CA THR A 792 -5.89 35.18 23.93
C THR A 792 -7.28 35.64 23.53
N THR A 793 -8.31 35.09 24.18
CA THR A 793 -9.68 35.57 24.05
C THR A 793 -9.79 36.94 24.72
N THR A 794 -9.77 38.01 23.93
CA THR A 794 -10.16 39.34 24.42
C THR A 794 -11.64 39.33 24.74
N LYS A 795 -11.94 39.32 26.05
CA LYS A 795 -13.27 39.49 26.62
C LYS A 795 -13.70 40.95 26.45
N THR A 796 -14.48 41.25 25.42
CA THR A 796 -15.10 42.56 25.24
C THR A 796 -16.17 42.74 26.32
N THR A 797 -15.86 43.52 27.35
CA THR A 797 -16.86 43.99 28.31
C THR A 797 -16.79 45.51 28.36
N THR A 798 -17.89 46.12 27.94
CA THR A 798 -18.20 47.54 27.90
C THR A 798 -17.95 48.25 29.23
N THR A 799 -17.09 49.27 29.22
CA THR A 799 -17.00 50.28 30.27
C THR A 799 -17.42 51.65 29.73
N THR A 800 -18.31 52.26 30.49
CA THR A 800 -18.91 53.59 30.31
C THR A 800 -17.86 54.71 30.43
N ILE A 801 -18.00 55.73 29.60
CA ILE A 801 -17.13 56.90 29.56
C ILE A 801 -17.48 57.86 30.70
N SER A 802 -16.46 58.41 31.37
CA SER A 802 -16.52 59.73 32.00
C SER A 802 -15.19 60.46 31.82
N PRO A 803 -15.19 61.78 31.61
CA PRO A 803 -14.02 62.50 31.08
C PRO A 803 -13.13 63.02 32.21
N THR A 804 -11.81 63.00 32.00
CA THR A 804 -10.92 64.03 32.58
C THR A 804 -9.54 64.03 31.92
N THR A 805 -9.01 65.24 31.86
CA THR A 805 -7.80 65.79 31.23
C THR A 805 -6.49 65.33 31.90
N THR A 806 -5.40 65.06 31.15
CA THR A 806 -4.22 65.94 30.91
C THR A 806 -2.95 65.16 30.50
N THR A 807 -2.25 65.71 29.50
CA THR A 807 -0.78 65.73 29.20
C THR A 807 0.00 64.47 28.77
N PRO A 808 0.98 64.62 27.83
CA PRO A 808 1.77 63.53 27.26
C PRO A 808 3.11 63.34 28.01
N GLN A 809 3.56 62.10 28.14
CA GLN A 809 4.96 61.82 28.47
C GLN A 809 5.52 60.73 27.55
N THR A 810 6.57 61.15 26.85
CA THR A 810 7.51 60.38 26.05
C THR A 810 8.34 59.44 26.91
N THR A 811 8.45 58.18 26.52
CA THR A 811 9.59 57.32 26.85
C THR A 811 9.91 56.40 25.67
N THR A 812 11.06 56.68 25.07
CA THR A 812 11.79 55.86 24.11
C THR A 812 12.45 54.67 24.81
N THR A 813 12.24 53.46 24.27
CA THR A 813 13.13 52.32 24.46
C THR A 813 13.29 51.56 23.14
N LEU A 814 14.53 51.50 22.67
CA LEU A 814 14.97 50.75 21.50
C LEU A 814 14.73 49.25 21.71
N VAL A 815 14.11 48.60 20.72
CA VAL A 815 14.24 47.16 20.49
C VAL A 815 14.75 46.99 19.06
N THR A 816 15.91 46.34 18.95
CA THR A 816 16.58 45.96 17.72
C THR A 816 15.73 44.97 16.91
N SER A 817 15.34 45.35 15.69
CA SER A 817 14.66 44.49 14.74
C SER A 817 15.66 43.67 13.92
N THR A 818 15.60 42.35 14.03
CA THR A 818 16.12 41.44 13.00
C THR A 818 15.10 41.36 11.86
N THR A 819 15.49 41.86 10.70
CA THR A 819 14.74 41.74 9.44
C THR A 819 14.95 40.36 8.84
N THR A 820 13.90 39.53 8.83
CA THR A 820 13.79 38.40 7.90
C THR A 820 12.87 38.80 6.76
N THR A 821 13.42 38.77 5.56
CA THR A 821 12.78 39.16 4.30
C THR A 821 11.71 38.15 3.92
N LEU A 822 10.46 38.62 3.80
CA LEU A 822 9.31 37.88 3.32
C LEU A 822 9.35 37.83 1.78
N MET A 823 9.49 36.65 1.17
CA MET A 823 9.19 36.45 -0.25
C MET A 823 7.69 36.17 -0.39
N MET A 824 6.98 37.09 -1.03
CA MET A 824 5.55 37.02 -1.32
C MET A 824 5.23 35.85 -2.25
N SER A 825 4.35 34.94 -1.83
CA SER A 825 3.45 34.24 -2.76
C SER A 825 2.07 34.90 -2.66
N LYS A 826 1.56 35.37 -3.79
CA LYS A 826 0.29 36.06 -3.91
C LYS A 826 -0.79 35.00 -4.16
N THR A 827 -1.57 34.67 -3.14
CA THR A 827 -2.80 33.88 -3.30
C THR A 827 -3.99 34.77 -2.95
N ILE A 828 -4.88 34.95 -3.92
CA ILE A 828 -6.15 35.67 -3.77
C ILE A 828 -7.09 34.73 -3.00
N THR A 829 -7.47 35.12 -1.78
CA THR A 829 -8.52 34.43 -1.01
C THR A 829 -9.78 35.29 -1.00
N THR A 830 -10.80 34.89 -1.75
CA THR A 830 -12.17 35.40 -1.61
C THR A 830 -12.77 34.86 -0.32
N THR A 831 -13.13 35.76 0.59
CA THR A 831 -13.84 35.45 1.84
C THR A 831 -15.34 35.37 1.55
N MET A 832 -15.95 34.17 1.67
CA MET A 832 -17.41 34.02 1.79
C MET A 832 -17.73 33.84 3.27
N ASN A 833 -18.36 34.86 3.86
CA ASN A 833 -18.95 34.77 5.20
C ASN A 833 -20.20 33.89 5.15
N THR A 834 -20.24 32.89 6.03
CA THR A 834 -21.43 32.13 6.36
C THR A 834 -22.34 32.99 7.23
N ASN A 835 -23.59 33.17 6.81
CA ASN A 835 -24.66 33.67 7.67
C ASN A 835 -25.79 32.64 7.72
N THR A 836 -26.33 32.57 8.93
CA THR A 836 -27.26 31.62 9.49
C THR A 836 -28.64 31.57 8.85
N ILE A 837 -29.25 30.39 9.00
CA ILE A 837 -30.56 29.94 8.55
C ILE A 837 -31.68 30.73 9.24
N VAL A 838 -32.61 31.27 8.43
CA VAL A 838 -34.01 31.52 8.82
C VAL A 838 -34.91 30.97 7.71
N LYS A 839 -35.76 30.00 8.08
CA LYS A 839 -36.81 29.39 7.24
C LYS A 839 -37.98 30.38 7.06
N PRO A 840 -38.66 30.43 5.90
CA PRO A 840 -40.06 30.01 5.91
C PRO A 840 -40.61 29.35 4.62
N SER A 841 -41.53 28.41 4.86
CA SER A 841 -42.77 28.02 4.12
C SER A 841 -42.84 27.93 2.58
N THR A 842 -43.26 26.74 2.13
CA THR A 842 -44.27 26.40 1.08
C THR A 842 -44.84 27.58 0.26
N THR A 843 -44.98 27.55 -1.08
CA THR A 843 -45.96 26.74 -1.84
C THR A 843 -45.78 26.96 -3.36
N SER A 844 -46.10 25.93 -4.18
CA SER A 844 -46.65 25.92 -5.57
C SER A 844 -45.85 26.58 -6.72
N ILE A 845 -45.33 25.83 -7.71
CA ILE A 845 -45.96 25.10 -8.85
C ILE A 845 -45.95 25.91 -10.17
N THR A 846 -45.36 25.27 -11.19
CA THR A 846 -45.51 25.41 -12.66
C THR A 846 -45.06 26.70 -13.36
N VAL A 847 -44.51 26.72 -14.58
CA VAL A 847 -43.90 25.76 -15.55
C VAL A 847 -43.80 26.57 -16.87
N LEU A 848 -42.98 26.07 -17.80
CA LEU A 848 -42.94 26.34 -19.25
C LEU A 848 -42.19 27.61 -19.74
N THR A 849 -41.00 27.29 -20.27
CA THR A 849 -40.61 27.42 -21.70
C THR A 849 -39.91 28.66 -22.23
N THR A 850 -38.73 28.34 -22.79
CA THR A 850 -38.20 28.72 -24.11
C THR A 850 -38.11 30.22 -24.42
N SER A 851 -36.92 30.71 -24.69
CA SER A 851 -36.24 30.50 -25.97
C SER A 851 -35.00 31.40 -26.06
N THR A 852 -34.04 30.86 -26.79
CA THR A 852 -32.86 31.47 -27.40
C THR A 852 -33.10 32.86 -28.01
N ILE A 853 -32.07 33.72 -28.00
CA ILE A 853 -31.52 34.44 -29.17
C ILE A 853 -30.28 35.24 -28.72
N SER A 854 -29.13 34.98 -29.36
CA SER A 854 -27.95 35.88 -29.49
C SER A 854 -28.12 36.70 -30.79
N PRO A 855 -27.19 37.58 -31.21
CA PRO A 855 -26.26 38.50 -30.53
C PRO A 855 -26.44 39.93 -31.10
N THR A 856 -25.65 40.93 -30.69
CA THR A 856 -24.99 41.90 -31.62
C THR A 856 -24.11 42.94 -30.92
N THR A 857 -23.03 43.25 -31.64
CA THR A 857 -21.96 44.22 -31.48
C THR A 857 -22.41 45.70 -31.43
N THR A 858 -21.66 46.60 -30.77
CA THR A 858 -20.90 47.71 -31.42
C THR A 858 -20.36 48.80 -30.44
N THR A 859 -19.16 49.29 -30.78
CA THR A 859 -18.61 50.67 -30.66
C THR A 859 -18.16 51.27 -29.33
N SER A 860 -16.86 51.62 -29.29
CA SER A 860 -16.21 52.64 -28.44
C SER A 860 -16.61 54.08 -28.84
N PRO A 861 -16.33 55.12 -28.03
CA PRO A 861 -15.06 55.86 -28.23
C PRO A 861 -14.39 56.47 -26.97
N ILE A 862 -13.17 56.93 -27.24
CA ILE A 862 -12.09 57.56 -26.45
C ILE A 862 -12.43 58.96 -25.91
N ILE A 863 -11.96 59.33 -24.69
CA ILE A 863 -11.42 60.68 -24.35
C ILE A 863 -10.34 60.57 -23.25
N THR A 864 -9.15 61.12 -23.53
CA THR A 864 -7.99 61.40 -22.64
C THR A 864 -8.17 62.68 -21.81
N PRO A 865 -7.33 62.91 -20.77
CA PRO A 865 -6.33 63.98 -20.95
C PRO A 865 -4.93 63.67 -20.38
N THR A 866 -3.95 64.24 -21.07
CA THR A 866 -2.50 64.33 -20.85
C THR A 866 -2.09 65.57 -20.04
N THR A 867 -0.93 65.50 -19.34
CA THR A 867 0.21 66.50 -19.33
C THR A 867 1.29 66.03 -18.31
N THR A 868 2.52 65.56 -18.66
CA THR A 868 3.83 66.24 -18.98
C THR A 868 4.38 67.18 -17.88
N ILE A 869 5.66 67.27 -17.44
CA ILE A 869 7.05 66.82 -17.76
C ILE A 869 7.90 67.07 -16.46
N ALA A 870 8.94 66.30 -16.08
CA ALA A 870 10.36 66.68 -16.21
C ALA A 870 11.33 65.62 -15.64
N THR A 871 12.46 65.50 -16.33
CA THR A 871 13.57 64.53 -16.25
C THR A 871 14.70 64.93 -15.29
N THR A 872 15.39 63.94 -14.70
CA THR A 872 16.87 63.95 -14.55
C THR A 872 17.41 62.52 -14.63
N GLN A 873 18.46 62.38 -15.43
CA GLN A 873 19.15 61.16 -15.89
C GLN A 873 20.46 60.97 -15.11
N LEU A 874 20.85 59.72 -14.83
CA LEU A 874 22.25 59.28 -14.68
C LEU A 874 22.32 57.75 -14.94
N ALA A 875 23.18 57.35 -15.89
CA ALA A 875 23.41 55.98 -16.38
C ALA A 875 24.39 55.18 -15.49
N PRO A 876 24.55 53.84 -15.70
CA PRO A 876 25.73 53.32 -16.44
C PRO A 876 25.42 52.03 -17.30
N PRO A 877 26.38 51.27 -17.88
CA PRO A 877 26.58 51.17 -19.34
C PRO A 877 26.39 49.77 -19.98
N LEU A 878 26.36 49.78 -21.32
CA LEU A 878 26.28 48.67 -22.28
C LEU A 878 27.50 47.71 -22.30
N ILE A 879 27.26 46.43 -22.67
CA ILE A 879 28.14 45.67 -23.59
C ILE A 879 27.27 44.86 -24.58
N GLN A 880 27.76 44.75 -25.82
CA GLN A 880 27.11 44.36 -27.06
C GLN A 880 26.94 42.84 -27.28
N ASN A 881 25.91 42.51 -28.04
CA ASN A 881 25.72 41.26 -28.77
C ASN A 881 26.39 41.34 -30.16
N PRO A 882 26.77 40.20 -30.78
CA PRO A 882 26.42 40.04 -32.20
C PRO A 882 25.94 38.62 -32.60
N ILE A 883 24.76 38.60 -33.21
CA ILE A 883 24.30 37.93 -34.46
C ILE A 883 25.22 36.84 -35.07
N PHE A 884 24.69 35.63 -35.40
CA PHE A 884 24.59 35.08 -36.78
C PHE A 884 23.89 33.69 -36.87
N ASN A 885 23.24 33.47 -38.03
CA ASN A 885 22.40 32.36 -38.48
C ASN A 885 23.18 31.06 -38.83
N PRO A 886 22.50 29.90 -39.05
CA PRO A 886 23.10 28.56 -39.07
C PRO A 886 23.57 28.09 -40.47
N ILE A 887 24.64 27.29 -40.52
CA ILE A 887 25.01 26.45 -41.67
C ILE A 887 25.48 25.07 -41.17
N PHE A 888 24.87 24.02 -41.73
CA PHE A 888 25.21 22.60 -41.62
C PHE A 888 26.56 22.26 -42.28
N ILE A 889 27.46 21.52 -41.62
CA ILE A 889 28.43 20.56 -42.23
C ILE A 889 28.69 19.40 -41.25
N ALA A 890 28.81 18.18 -41.81
CA ALA A 890 28.88 16.88 -41.15
C ALA A 890 30.32 16.37 -40.81
N LEU A 891 30.40 15.56 -39.72
CA LEU A 891 31.32 14.42 -39.38
C LEU A 891 32.87 14.63 -39.41
N PRO A 892 33.72 13.88 -38.64
CA PRO A 892 33.54 12.48 -38.21
C PRO A 892 33.82 12.15 -36.72
N ILE A 893 33.24 11.03 -36.27
CA ILE A 893 33.44 10.42 -34.96
C ILE A 893 34.70 9.55 -34.99
N THR A 894 35.63 9.80 -34.07
CA THR A 894 36.77 8.92 -33.80
C THR A 894 36.54 8.22 -32.46
N VAL A 895 36.46 6.89 -32.48
CA VAL A 895 36.29 6.04 -31.28
C VAL A 895 37.64 5.86 -30.61
N ILE A 896 37.77 6.30 -29.36
CA ILE A 896 38.86 5.91 -28.46
C ILE A 896 38.24 5.12 -27.31
N ALA A 897 38.66 3.87 -27.17
CA ALA A 897 38.31 2.96 -26.10
C ALA A 897 39.29 3.10 -24.93
N ILE A 898 38.79 3.14 -23.69
CA ILE A 898 39.55 2.97 -22.43
C ILE A 898 38.72 2.11 -21.46
N PRO A 899 39.36 1.29 -20.59
CA PRO A 899 38.86 -0.02 -20.17
C PRO A 899 38.30 -0.04 -18.74
N PHE A 900 37.42 -1.00 -18.43
CA PHE A 900 37.09 -1.38 -17.06
C PHE A 900 37.54 -2.81 -16.75
N ILE A 901 38.36 -2.91 -15.69
CA ILE A 901 38.77 -4.15 -15.04
C ILE A 901 37.60 -4.73 -14.26
N SER A 902 37.40 -6.01 -14.53
CA SER A 902 36.42 -6.98 -14.08
C SER A 902 36.46 -7.38 -12.60
N TYR A 903 35.38 -7.97 -12.10
CA TYR A 903 35.33 -9.36 -11.57
C TYR A 903 33.84 -9.71 -11.29
N GLY A 904 33.17 -10.75 -11.80
CA GLY A 904 33.47 -11.85 -12.72
C GLY A 904 32.15 -12.61 -13.00
N VAL A 905 32.14 -13.48 -14.02
CA VAL A 905 31.06 -14.43 -14.47
C VAL A 905 30.32 -14.07 -15.79
N ILE A 906 30.38 -12.86 -16.34
CA ILE A 906 29.71 -12.53 -17.63
C ILE A 906 30.72 -12.46 -18.80
N ASN A 907 31.42 -13.54 -19.15
CA ASN A 907 32.39 -13.45 -20.26
C ASN A 907 32.40 -14.57 -21.30
N TYR A 908 31.28 -15.27 -21.51
CA TYR A 908 31.15 -16.13 -22.69
C TYR A 908 30.04 -15.70 -23.67
N LYS A 909 29.15 -14.79 -23.28
CA LYS A 909 27.94 -14.45 -24.04
C LYS A 909 28.06 -13.17 -24.89
N LYS A 910 28.87 -12.19 -24.46
CA LYS A 910 28.93 -10.84 -25.07
C LYS A 910 29.49 -10.81 -26.49
N LYS A 911 30.34 -11.78 -26.87
CA LYS A 911 31.03 -11.80 -28.18
C LYS A 911 30.12 -12.22 -29.35
N ARG A 912 29.00 -12.91 -29.09
CA ARG A 912 28.09 -13.39 -30.14
C ARG A 912 26.98 -12.37 -30.45
N ASP A 913 26.62 -11.55 -29.47
CA ASP A 913 25.59 -10.51 -29.61
C ASP A 913 26.14 -9.25 -30.28
N GLU A 914 27.40 -8.87 -30.03
CA GLU A 914 28.06 -7.77 -30.76
C GLU A 914 28.14 -8.05 -32.27
N GLU A 915 28.48 -9.28 -32.67
CA GLU A 915 28.59 -9.66 -34.08
C GLU A 915 27.21 -9.68 -34.79
N ARG A 916 26.14 -9.99 -34.03
CA ARG A 916 24.76 -10.01 -34.53
C ARG A 916 24.17 -8.60 -34.66
N ILE A 917 24.47 -7.73 -33.70
CA ILE A 917 24.08 -6.31 -33.72
C ILE A 917 24.82 -5.58 -34.84
N ARG A 918 26.14 -5.82 -34.98
CA ARG A 918 26.95 -5.28 -36.07
C ARG A 918 26.39 -5.62 -37.45
N ARG A 919 26.04 -6.88 -37.71
CA ARG A 919 25.44 -7.29 -39.00
C ARG A 919 24.08 -6.66 -39.28
N ARG A 920 23.28 -6.37 -38.24
CA ARG A 920 22.00 -5.67 -38.39
C ARG A 920 22.18 -4.20 -38.70
N ILE A 921 23.13 -3.53 -38.04
CA ILE A 921 23.48 -2.13 -38.33
C ILE A 921 24.05 -2.00 -39.76
N GLU A 922 24.94 -2.91 -40.18
CA GLU A 922 25.47 -2.95 -41.56
C GLU A 922 24.40 -3.27 -42.62
N LYS A 923 23.27 -3.85 -42.24
CA LYS A 923 22.12 -4.04 -43.13
C LYS A 923 21.28 -2.77 -43.22
N ILE A 924 20.97 -2.16 -42.08
CA ILE A 924 20.19 -0.91 -42.01
C ILE A 924 20.89 0.22 -42.76
N ILE A 925 22.22 0.35 -42.63
CA ILE A 925 23.00 1.34 -43.37
C ILE A 925 22.90 1.12 -44.88
N ARG A 926 22.98 -0.14 -45.36
CA ARG A 926 22.79 -0.48 -46.77
C ARG A 926 21.38 -0.16 -47.28
N ASP A 927 20.37 -0.47 -46.48
CA ASP A 927 18.97 -0.24 -46.85
C ASP A 927 18.67 1.28 -46.90
N ILE A 928 19.30 2.09 -46.03
CA ILE A 928 19.24 3.56 -46.05
C ILE A 928 19.98 4.13 -47.27
N ASP A 929 21.18 3.62 -47.59
CA ASP A 929 21.92 4.05 -48.78
C ASP A 929 21.20 3.71 -50.08
N GLU A 930 20.47 2.59 -50.14
CA GLU A 930 19.65 2.23 -51.31
C GLU A 930 18.40 3.12 -51.42
N LEU A 931 17.82 3.55 -50.30
CA LEU A 931 16.70 4.49 -50.24
C LEU A 931 17.09 5.93 -50.57
N LEU A 932 18.33 6.34 -50.27
CA LEU A 932 18.85 7.66 -50.61
C LEU A 932 19.36 7.75 -52.06
N ASN A 933 19.66 6.62 -52.69
CA ASN A 933 20.08 6.54 -54.10
C ASN A 933 18.93 6.32 -55.10
N ARG A 934 17.71 6.02 -54.62
CA ARG A 934 16.47 6.01 -55.41
C ARG A 934 15.77 7.35 -55.31
#